data_AF-A0AAJ1EG00-F1
#
_entry.id   AF-A0AAJ1EG00-F1
#
_cell.length_a   1.000
_cell.length_b   1.000
_cell.length_c   1.000
_cell.angle_alpha   90.00
_cell.angle_beta   90.00
_cell.angle_gamma   90.00
#
_symmetry.space_group_name_H-M   'P 1'
#
loop_
_entity.id
_entity.type
_entity.pdbx_description
1 polymer ?
#
loop_
_entity_poly.entity_id
_entity_poly.type
_entity_poly.pdbx_seq_one_letter_code
_entity_poly.pdbx_strand_id
1 'polypeptide(L)'
;MAASTVNAAARRLMDPATWPAGWLVLLGLAALVLCFCLAAASGPNVGEVTSTKCEQAEKTVKQSLTEADAANDRAGILRLVRVMPGETEPGRNICVLVAGVVSRETVEERGNDVKLMQEALTASQARLTKATDEGKSASEITQFQSAVDKAKTDLRTARAAYAKPLDPVPLSVFLNDKLAPFLKVQAHATDAVQRLYFPLWTPEDATDPAAKFWQELLSEVAFAEPLGKRQVDIGLSHAGSTASIPETARNGTIDQITMYVFSLTPVLVGLLALALLTAAFIAYAARTPLLRDNSLTCRDLLYRLEAVKLEEKRRQREFGLAETDLAAAPGDPDKFAAYTAARSALVAARAENGRLETVLDIDPAHRNARVQRMRLEDLLIKPQEEVARLQARRNTAQAARDAAGKTFDEVSGLTAAQAALDQAEAALTASPGASTQARDDAKAARDRIVSTNETLIKATEAELETAGTDIKEAVSGIRQKQAGIDQVAQQLKDAEKALDDAQLAVDPAASKVADIQRNYPTSQFADRATGPYSLGRTQMAFWLFLVIAGYIFIAMSFDLYYGLLSNEILWLLGISGATGLGSVLINAGTTEGRTSRGFVSDVLSVDGAPQLQRIQAIAWTLILGALFVWTVARNFRLPVFDPTLLLLMGLVSGLYLGFKAQEEAKGEAAKGDAAKNGSKSGGTP
;
A
#
# COMPACT_ATOMS: atom_id res chain seq x y z
N MET A 1 11.10 -23.58 20.37
CA MET A 1 10.10 -23.25 19.33
C MET A 1 9.81 -21.75 19.19
N ALA A 2 9.85 -20.93 20.26
CA ALA A 2 9.69 -19.47 20.14
C ALA A 2 10.93 -18.74 19.55
N ALA A 3 12.14 -19.25 19.75
CA ALA A 3 13.36 -18.65 19.19
C ALA A 3 13.58 -18.96 17.69
N SER A 4 13.00 -20.05 17.17
CA SER A 4 13.11 -20.44 15.76
C SER A 4 12.16 -19.68 14.84
N THR A 5 11.01 -19.23 15.37
CA THR A 5 10.04 -18.41 14.62
C THR A 5 10.52 -16.97 14.46
N VAL A 6 11.16 -16.39 15.48
CA VAL A 6 11.77 -15.04 15.41
C VAL A 6 12.93 -15.01 14.42
N ASN A 7 13.80 -16.03 14.43
CA ASN A 7 14.91 -16.13 13.48
C ASN A 7 14.45 -16.40 12.03
N ALA A 8 13.33 -17.09 11.82
CA ALA A 8 12.75 -17.30 10.49
C ALA A 8 12.09 -16.03 9.94
N ALA A 9 11.43 -15.24 10.79
CA ALA A 9 10.88 -13.93 10.41
C ALA A 9 11.98 -12.92 10.07
N ALA A 10 13.06 -12.88 10.87
CA ALA A 10 14.23 -12.04 10.60
C ALA A 10 14.95 -12.43 9.30
N ARG A 11 15.08 -13.73 9.00
CA ARG A 11 15.69 -14.19 7.74
C ARG A 11 14.84 -13.88 6.50
N ARG A 12 13.50 -13.95 6.60
CA ARG A 12 12.58 -13.53 5.50
C ARG A 12 12.57 -12.03 5.25
N LEU A 13 12.88 -11.22 6.27
CA LEU A 13 13.09 -9.77 6.12
C LEU A 13 14.41 -9.44 5.40
N MET A 14 15.37 -10.36 5.38
CA MET A 14 16.71 -10.18 4.79
C MET A 14 16.89 -10.88 3.43
N ASP A 15 15.82 -11.43 2.84
CA ASP A 15 15.89 -11.98 1.48
C ASP A 15 16.21 -10.86 0.45
N PRO A 16 17.13 -11.09 -0.50
CA PRO A 16 17.48 -10.08 -1.51
C PRO A 16 16.30 -9.66 -2.40
N ALA A 17 15.23 -10.46 -2.43
CA ALA A 17 13.98 -10.11 -3.09
C ALA A 17 13.10 -9.11 -2.30
N THR A 18 13.16 -9.08 -0.95
CA THR A 18 12.35 -8.21 -0.04
C THR A 18 13.09 -6.98 0.49
N TRP A 19 14.37 -6.86 0.14
CA TRP A 19 15.29 -5.78 0.50
C TRP A 19 14.70 -4.35 0.54
N PRO A 20 13.96 -3.85 -0.49
CA PRO A 20 13.44 -2.48 -0.44
C PRO A 20 12.36 -2.25 0.62
N ALA A 21 11.54 -3.27 0.94
CA ALA A 21 10.49 -3.14 1.96
C ALA A 21 11.07 -3.10 3.38
N GLY A 22 12.13 -3.88 3.65
CA GLY A 22 12.82 -3.87 4.94
C GLY A 22 13.42 -2.50 5.27
N TRP A 23 14.04 -1.83 4.30
CA TRP A 23 14.56 -0.47 4.48
C TRP A 23 13.46 0.55 4.75
N LEU A 24 12.31 0.45 4.09
CA LEU A 24 11.18 1.34 4.35
C LEU A 24 10.64 1.19 5.78
N VAL A 25 10.59 -0.04 6.32
CA VAL A 25 10.22 -0.26 7.73
C VAL A 25 11.24 0.38 8.66
N LEU A 26 12.54 0.16 8.44
CA LEU A 26 13.59 0.73 9.28
C LEU A 26 13.59 2.26 9.26
N LEU A 27 13.47 2.86 8.07
CA LEU A 27 13.36 4.31 7.90
C LEU A 27 12.07 4.85 8.53
N GLY A 28 10.95 4.15 8.37
CA GLY A 28 9.67 4.52 8.97
C GLY A 28 9.73 4.49 10.50
N LEU A 29 10.31 3.45 11.09
CA LEU A 29 10.50 3.35 12.54
C LEU A 29 11.51 4.40 13.05
N ALA A 30 12.61 4.62 12.33
CA ALA A 30 13.57 5.67 12.68
C ALA A 30 12.93 7.07 12.64
N ALA A 31 12.11 7.34 11.62
CA ALA A 31 11.33 8.58 11.53
C ALA A 31 10.30 8.68 12.67
N LEU A 32 9.66 7.58 13.06
CA LEU A 32 8.74 7.57 14.20
C LEU A 32 9.48 7.88 15.51
N VAL A 33 10.64 7.26 15.78
CA VAL A 33 11.45 7.59 16.95
C VAL A 33 11.91 9.05 16.91
N LEU A 34 12.36 9.52 15.75
CA LEU A 34 12.72 10.93 15.57
C LEU A 34 11.53 11.87 15.84
N CYS A 35 10.32 11.50 15.43
CA CYS A 35 9.10 12.23 15.75
C CYS A 35 8.90 12.34 17.27
N PHE A 36 9.00 11.23 18.01
CA PHE A 36 8.91 11.25 19.48
C PHE A 36 10.03 12.09 20.12
N CYS A 37 11.28 11.96 19.66
CA CYS A 37 12.40 12.76 20.15
C CYS A 37 12.20 14.25 19.88
N LEU A 38 11.73 14.62 18.68
CA LEU A 38 11.43 15.99 18.33
C LEU A 38 10.24 16.51 19.13
N ALA A 39 9.18 15.72 19.35
CA ALA A 39 8.08 16.14 20.20
C ALA A 39 8.56 16.45 21.63
N ALA A 40 9.41 15.59 22.20
CA ALA A 40 10.01 15.80 23.52
C ALA A 40 10.99 16.99 23.57
N ALA A 41 11.73 17.25 22.49
CA ALA A 41 12.73 18.32 22.42
C ALA A 41 12.18 19.68 21.92
N SER A 42 11.06 19.67 21.20
CA SER A 42 10.45 20.86 20.58
C SER A 42 9.41 21.53 21.46
N GLY A 43 9.27 21.11 22.73
CA GLY A 43 8.62 21.92 23.75
C GLY A 43 9.21 23.33 23.66
N PRO A 44 8.43 24.35 23.28
CA PRO A 44 8.97 25.69 23.14
C PRO A 44 9.78 26.07 24.39
N ASN A 45 10.82 26.90 24.23
CA ASN A 45 11.43 27.61 25.35
C ASN A 45 10.43 28.66 25.89
N VAL A 46 9.19 28.24 26.14
CA VAL A 46 8.23 28.98 26.89
C VAL A 46 8.85 29.11 28.26
N GLY A 47 9.27 30.32 28.61
CA GLY A 47 9.91 30.54 29.88
C GLY A 47 8.97 30.06 30.98
N GLU A 48 9.34 28.97 31.66
CA GLU A 48 8.62 28.52 32.83
C GLU A 48 8.54 29.71 33.80
N VAL A 49 7.31 30.09 34.13
CA VAL A 49 7.08 31.16 35.09
C VAL A 49 7.30 30.55 36.46
N THR A 50 8.52 30.71 36.95
CA THR A 50 8.84 30.38 38.33
C THR A 50 8.10 31.33 39.28
N SER A 51 7.84 30.85 40.50
CA SER A 51 7.23 31.67 41.55
C SER A 51 7.98 32.99 41.78
N THR A 52 9.30 33.02 41.56
CA THR A 52 10.17 34.19 41.67
C THR A 52 9.96 35.21 40.56
N LYS A 53 9.80 34.78 39.29
CA LYS A 53 9.48 35.69 38.18
C LYS A 53 8.09 36.31 38.36
N CYS A 54 7.13 35.52 38.83
CA CYS A 54 5.79 35.97 39.17
C CYS A 54 5.82 37.03 40.29
N GLU A 55 6.65 36.85 41.33
CA GLU A 55 6.84 37.84 42.39
C GLU A 55 7.51 39.14 41.90
N GLN A 56 8.49 39.05 41.01
CA GLN A 56 9.12 40.24 40.42
C GLN A 56 8.13 41.05 39.59
N ALA A 57 7.27 40.38 38.82
CA ALA A 57 6.24 41.04 38.05
C ALA A 57 5.20 41.72 38.95
N GLU A 58 4.78 41.06 40.04
CA GLU A 58 3.91 41.66 41.04
C GLU A 58 4.50 42.96 41.61
N LYS A 59 5.79 42.95 41.99
CA LYS A 59 6.50 44.14 42.50
C LYS A 59 6.56 45.26 41.46
N THR A 60 6.84 44.91 40.20
CA THR A 60 6.92 45.87 39.10
C THR A 60 5.56 46.55 38.87
N VAL A 61 4.49 45.77 38.85
CA VAL A 61 3.14 46.32 38.66
C VAL A 61 2.69 47.16 39.85
N LYS A 62 3.05 46.76 41.08
CA LYS A 62 2.82 47.56 42.29
C LYS A 62 3.44 48.95 42.23
N GLN A 63 4.55 49.11 41.52
CA GLN A 63 5.24 50.39 41.35
C GLN A 63 4.66 51.26 40.22
N SER A 64 3.91 50.65 39.28
CA SER A 64 3.40 51.33 38.09
C SER A 64 1.87 51.50 38.09
N LEU A 65 1.19 51.34 39.22
CA LEU A 65 -0.26 51.57 39.31
C LEU A 65 -0.61 53.03 39.07
N THR A 66 -1.63 53.25 38.23
CA THR A 66 -2.25 54.57 38.11
C THR A 66 -3.18 54.82 39.31
N GLU A 67 -3.43 56.09 39.65
CA GLU A 67 -4.37 56.42 40.74
C GLU A 67 -5.81 55.97 40.41
N ALA A 68 -6.18 55.91 39.12
CA ALA A 68 -7.47 55.38 38.68
C ALA A 68 -7.59 53.87 38.97
N ASP A 69 -6.56 53.09 38.66
CA ASP A 69 -6.53 51.64 38.99
C ASP A 69 -6.56 51.43 40.51
N ALA A 70 -5.79 52.22 41.26
CA ALA A 70 -5.78 52.15 42.72
C ALA A 70 -7.14 52.53 43.34
N ALA A 71 -7.88 53.45 42.73
CA ALA A 71 -9.25 53.79 43.17
C ALA A 71 -10.22 52.63 42.92
N ASN A 72 -10.14 51.98 41.76
CA ASN A 72 -10.95 50.80 41.44
C ASN A 72 -10.63 49.61 42.37
N ASP A 73 -9.35 49.41 42.68
CA ASP A 73 -8.89 48.39 43.62
C ASP A 73 -9.50 48.61 45.01
N ARG A 74 -9.42 49.84 45.53
CA ARG A 74 -10.01 50.21 46.83
C ARG A 74 -11.53 50.04 46.85
N ALA A 75 -12.20 50.23 45.71
CA ALA A 75 -13.64 50.01 45.56
C ALA A 75 -14.03 48.51 45.52
N GLY A 76 -13.06 47.59 45.44
CA GLY A 76 -13.33 46.16 45.34
C GLY A 76 -13.82 45.73 43.95
N ILE A 77 -13.46 46.47 42.91
CA ILE A 77 -13.78 46.11 41.53
C ILE A 77 -12.73 45.08 41.08
N LEU A 78 -13.14 43.81 40.98
CA LEU A 78 -12.25 42.73 40.57
C LEU A 78 -11.71 42.99 39.17
N ARG A 79 -10.39 43.11 39.04
CA ARG A 79 -9.72 43.31 37.76
C ARG A 79 -8.57 42.35 37.53
N LEU A 80 -8.42 41.96 36.27
CA LEU A 80 -7.29 41.20 35.78
C LEU A 80 -6.17 42.17 35.39
N VAL A 81 -5.01 42.05 36.02
CA VAL A 81 -3.93 43.01 35.83
C VAL A 81 -2.97 42.55 34.75
N ARG A 82 -2.57 41.27 34.79
CA ARG A 82 -1.68 40.64 33.82
C ARG A 82 -1.68 39.13 33.96
N VAL A 83 -1.54 38.43 32.85
CA VAL A 83 -1.28 36.98 32.80
C VAL A 83 0.12 36.70 32.26
N MET A 84 0.82 35.76 32.88
CA MET A 84 2.14 35.31 32.45
C MET A 84 2.27 33.79 32.60
N PRO A 85 2.99 33.11 31.69
CA PRO A 85 3.59 33.65 30.48
C PRO A 85 2.52 33.96 29.42
N GLY A 86 2.78 34.92 28.52
CA GLY A 86 1.85 35.23 27.42
C GLY A 86 1.75 34.10 26.37
N GLU A 87 2.67 33.15 26.45
CA GLU A 87 2.73 31.92 25.69
C GLU A 87 2.81 30.75 26.67
N THR A 88 2.06 29.66 26.50
CA THR A 88 2.08 28.50 27.42
C THR A 88 1.79 27.18 26.71
N GLU A 89 2.11 26.05 27.34
CA GLU A 89 1.66 24.71 26.93
C GLU A 89 0.50 24.26 27.84
N PRO A 90 -0.35 23.32 27.38
CA PRO A 90 -1.26 22.59 28.26
C PRO A 90 -0.50 21.93 29.43
N GLY A 91 -1.10 21.89 30.62
CA GLY A 91 -0.50 21.29 31.82
C GLY A 91 0.50 22.16 32.58
N ARG A 92 0.96 23.30 32.03
CA ARG A 92 1.93 24.19 32.68
C ARG A 92 1.28 25.15 33.67
N ASN A 93 2.09 25.65 34.62
CA ASN A 93 1.67 26.68 35.55
C ASN A 93 1.61 28.05 34.92
N ILE A 94 0.55 28.79 35.25
CA ILE A 94 0.41 30.20 34.90
C ILE A 94 0.37 31.05 36.17
N CYS A 95 0.84 32.30 36.04
CA CYS A 95 0.79 33.34 37.05
C CYS A 95 -0.19 34.41 36.58
N VAL A 96 -1.24 34.62 37.36
CA VAL A 96 -2.27 35.62 37.11
C VAL A 96 -2.19 36.67 38.21
N LEU A 97 -1.97 37.92 37.82
CA LEU A 97 -2.00 39.06 38.74
C LEU A 97 -3.41 39.65 38.77
N VAL A 98 -3.98 39.77 39.96
CA VAL A 98 -5.33 40.28 40.19
C VAL A 98 -5.32 41.36 41.25
N ALA A 99 -6.32 42.24 41.23
CA ALA A 99 -6.52 43.27 42.23
C ALA A 99 -8.02 43.54 42.44
N GLY A 100 -8.36 44.24 43.53
CA GLY A 100 -9.74 44.57 43.86
C GLY A 100 -10.60 43.35 44.21
N VAL A 101 -10.03 42.32 44.86
CA VAL A 101 -10.78 41.10 45.24
C VAL A 101 -11.83 41.39 46.31
N VAL A 102 -11.54 42.32 47.22
CA VAL A 102 -12.52 42.86 48.16
C VAL A 102 -12.33 44.37 48.26
N SER A 103 -13.36 45.10 48.67
CA SER A 103 -13.22 46.53 48.90
C SER A 103 -12.33 46.79 50.10
N ARG A 104 -11.66 47.95 50.07
CA ARG A 104 -10.84 48.41 51.18
C ARG A 104 -11.69 48.61 52.44
N GLU A 105 -12.96 48.98 52.28
CA GLU A 105 -13.91 49.05 53.40
C GLU A 105 -14.07 47.69 54.07
N THR A 106 -14.25 46.60 53.32
CA THR A 106 -14.34 45.24 53.89
C THR A 106 -13.06 44.81 54.61
N VAL A 107 -11.89 45.26 54.13
CA VAL A 107 -10.60 45.01 54.80
C VAL A 107 -10.47 45.86 56.08
N GLU A 108 -10.89 47.11 56.03
CA GLU A 108 -10.79 48.09 57.13
C GLU A 108 -11.91 47.96 58.17
N GLU A 109 -13.05 47.33 57.85
CA GLU A 109 -14.18 47.10 58.77
C GLU A 109 -13.73 46.31 60.01
N ARG A 110 -12.83 45.34 59.85
CA ARG A 110 -12.19 44.64 60.99
C ARG A 110 -11.28 45.55 61.82
N GLY A 111 -10.71 46.59 61.22
CA GLY A 111 -9.92 47.61 61.91
C GLY A 111 -10.79 48.58 62.70
N ASN A 112 -12.01 48.86 62.23
CA ASN A 112 -12.99 49.68 62.95
C ASN A 112 -13.40 49.04 64.29
N ASP A 113 -13.52 47.71 64.37
CA ASP A 113 -13.77 47.02 65.65
C ASP A 113 -12.65 47.28 66.67
N VAL A 114 -11.39 47.23 66.24
CA VAL A 114 -10.25 47.54 67.12
C VAL A 114 -10.29 48.99 67.57
N LYS A 115 -10.63 49.92 66.67
CA LYS A 115 -10.78 51.35 67.00
C LYS A 115 -11.93 51.57 67.99
N LEU A 116 -13.07 50.95 67.77
CA LEU A 116 -14.25 51.05 68.63
C LEU A 116 -13.97 50.47 70.04
N MET A 117 -13.30 49.33 70.12
CA MET A 117 -12.86 48.75 71.41
C MET A 117 -11.78 49.59 72.10
N GLN A 118 -10.93 50.28 71.33
CA GLN A 118 -9.93 51.21 71.87
C GLN A 118 -10.60 52.46 72.48
N GLU A 119 -11.60 53.02 71.79
CA GLU A 119 -12.41 54.12 72.29
C GLU A 119 -13.21 53.72 73.54
N ALA A 120 -13.77 52.49 73.56
CA ALA A 120 -14.48 51.95 74.72
C ALA A 120 -13.57 51.79 75.95
N LEU A 121 -12.31 51.38 75.76
CA LEU A 121 -11.30 51.32 76.83
C LEU A 121 -11.01 52.72 77.38
N THR A 122 -10.75 53.70 76.51
CA THR A 122 -10.48 55.09 76.90
C THR A 122 -11.68 55.70 77.65
N ALA A 123 -12.92 55.45 77.19
CA ALA A 123 -14.13 55.89 77.86
C ALA A 123 -14.31 55.25 79.25
N SER A 124 -14.01 53.95 79.38
CA SER A 124 -14.10 53.22 80.66
C SER A 124 -13.06 53.71 81.66
N GLN A 125 -11.83 54.00 81.21
CA GLN A 125 -10.78 54.61 82.02
C GLN A 125 -11.16 56.01 82.50
N ALA A 126 -11.73 56.85 81.62
CA ALA A 126 -12.19 58.19 81.97
C ALA A 126 -13.31 58.16 83.03
N ARG A 127 -14.24 57.20 82.94
CA ARG A 127 -15.30 56.99 83.95
C ARG A 127 -14.72 56.57 85.31
N LEU A 128 -13.68 55.72 85.31
CA LEU A 128 -13.00 55.32 86.54
C LEU A 128 -12.27 56.49 87.20
N THR A 129 -11.52 57.31 86.46
CA THR A 129 -10.87 58.51 87.00
C THR A 129 -11.89 59.49 87.57
N LYS A 130 -12.97 59.77 86.83
CA LYS A 130 -14.03 60.66 87.31
C LYS A 130 -14.70 60.14 88.58
N ALA A 131 -15.01 58.84 88.66
CA ALA A 131 -15.57 58.23 89.86
C ALA A 131 -14.62 58.30 91.07
N THR A 132 -13.31 58.22 90.82
CA THR A 132 -12.27 58.36 91.86
C THR A 132 -12.21 59.80 92.37
N ASP A 133 -12.22 60.78 91.46
CA ASP A 133 -12.18 62.21 91.79
C ASP A 133 -13.44 62.69 92.53
N GLU A 134 -14.61 62.10 92.22
CA GLU A 134 -15.90 62.40 92.87
C GLU A 134 -16.09 61.69 94.23
N GLY A 135 -15.14 60.85 94.67
CA GLY A 135 -15.21 60.17 95.97
C GLY A 135 -16.31 59.11 96.08
N LYS A 136 -16.60 58.41 94.98
CA LYS A 136 -17.61 57.33 94.90
C LYS A 136 -17.32 56.18 95.86
N SER A 137 -18.34 55.38 96.18
CA SER A 137 -18.21 54.25 97.11
C SER A 137 -17.27 53.16 96.58
N ALA A 138 -16.64 52.39 97.48
CA ALA A 138 -15.68 51.34 97.09
C ALA A 138 -16.28 50.26 96.17
N SER A 139 -17.58 49.97 96.31
CA SER A 139 -18.30 49.04 95.43
C SER A 139 -18.48 49.59 94.01
N GLU A 140 -18.79 50.88 93.87
CA GLU A 140 -18.90 51.55 92.56
C GLU A 140 -17.54 51.63 91.86
N ILE A 141 -16.46 51.96 92.59
CA ILE A 141 -15.09 51.98 92.03
C ILE A 141 -14.69 50.58 91.52
N THR A 142 -15.02 49.52 92.26
CA THR A 142 -14.75 48.14 91.86
C THR A 142 -15.53 47.74 90.59
N GLN A 143 -16.77 48.22 90.44
CA GLN A 143 -17.56 48.02 89.23
C GLN A 143 -16.92 48.70 88.01
N PHE A 144 -16.46 49.95 88.14
CA PHE A 144 -15.75 50.65 87.06
C PHE A 144 -14.39 50.00 86.72
N GLN A 145 -13.67 49.47 87.71
CA GLN A 145 -12.44 48.70 87.48
C GLN A 145 -12.73 47.42 86.66
N SER A 146 -13.78 46.67 87.01
CA SER A 146 -14.17 45.47 86.27
C SER A 146 -14.55 45.78 84.80
N ALA A 147 -15.12 46.96 84.55
CA ALA A 147 -15.44 47.42 83.20
C ALA A 147 -14.17 47.76 82.38
N VAL A 148 -13.13 48.33 83.01
CA VAL A 148 -11.83 48.56 82.38
C VAL A 148 -11.13 47.24 82.05
N ASP A 149 -11.15 46.27 82.96
CA ASP A 149 -10.55 44.95 82.73
C ASP A 149 -11.26 44.18 81.60
N LYS A 150 -12.60 44.29 81.55
CA LYS A 150 -13.40 43.77 80.44
C LYS A 150 -13.03 44.44 79.12
N ALA A 151 -13.02 45.78 79.06
CA ALA A 151 -12.66 46.52 77.84
C ALA A 151 -11.24 46.21 77.35
N LYS A 152 -10.29 45.98 78.28
CA LYS A 152 -8.92 45.56 77.96
C LYS A 152 -8.87 44.15 77.35
N THR A 153 -9.71 43.25 77.86
CA THR A 153 -9.85 41.88 77.35
C THR A 153 -10.51 41.88 75.97
N ASP A 154 -11.57 42.66 75.79
CA ASP A 154 -12.28 42.81 74.51
C ASP A 154 -11.36 43.42 73.44
N LEU A 155 -10.58 44.46 73.78
CA LEU A 155 -9.56 45.03 72.89
C LEU A 155 -8.47 44.01 72.52
N ARG A 156 -8.04 43.16 73.46
CA ARG A 156 -7.05 42.11 73.17
C ARG A 156 -7.62 41.06 72.22
N THR A 157 -8.88 40.67 72.41
CA THR A 157 -9.60 39.74 71.53
C THR A 157 -9.78 40.33 70.13
N ALA A 158 -10.20 41.59 70.04
CA ALA A 158 -10.34 42.31 68.77
C ALA A 158 -8.99 42.43 68.04
N ARG A 159 -7.90 42.78 68.73
CA ARG A 159 -6.55 42.82 68.14
C ARG A 159 -6.06 41.43 67.69
N ALA A 160 -6.37 40.37 68.44
CA ALA A 160 -6.03 39.01 68.06
C ALA A 160 -6.83 38.54 66.83
N ALA A 161 -8.10 38.92 66.73
CA ALA A 161 -8.94 38.65 65.55
C ALA A 161 -8.48 39.45 64.32
N TYR A 162 -8.11 40.72 64.50
CA TYR A 162 -7.54 41.57 63.44
C TYR A 162 -6.18 41.08 62.94
N ALA A 163 -5.36 40.52 63.83
CA ALA A 163 -4.06 39.93 63.45
C ALA A 163 -4.21 38.64 62.61
N LYS A 164 -5.38 38.00 62.61
CA LYS A 164 -5.64 36.84 61.77
C LYS A 164 -5.94 37.31 60.32
N PRO A 165 -5.23 36.78 59.31
CA PRO A 165 -5.54 37.09 57.92
C PRO A 165 -7.00 36.74 57.60
N LEU A 166 -7.64 37.53 56.74
CA LEU A 166 -8.99 37.23 56.27
C LEU A 166 -9.00 35.86 55.58
N ASP A 167 -10.15 35.18 55.68
CA ASP A 167 -10.32 33.89 55.03
C ASP A 167 -10.18 34.07 53.51
N PRO A 168 -9.52 33.14 52.80
CA PRO A 168 -9.35 33.24 51.35
C PRO A 168 -10.70 33.30 50.62
N VAL A 169 -10.75 34.12 49.58
CA VAL A 169 -11.91 34.32 48.72
C VAL A 169 -11.80 33.36 47.52
N PRO A 170 -12.77 32.45 47.33
CA PRO A 170 -12.78 31.57 46.18
C PRO A 170 -13.13 32.32 44.91
N LEU A 171 -12.32 32.11 43.86
CA LEU A 171 -12.52 32.64 42.52
C LEU A 171 -12.79 31.50 41.53
N SER A 172 -13.69 31.76 40.59
CA SER A 172 -13.99 30.91 39.45
C SER A 172 -13.23 31.39 38.22
N VAL A 173 -12.53 30.47 37.56
CA VAL A 173 -11.75 30.75 36.35
C VAL A 173 -12.60 30.49 35.11
N PHE A 174 -12.55 31.43 34.17
CA PHE A 174 -13.19 31.34 32.86
C PHE A 174 -12.10 31.33 31.79
N LEU A 175 -12.25 30.46 30.79
CA LEU A 175 -11.40 30.38 29.62
C LEU A 175 -12.29 30.56 28.38
N ASN A 176 -12.05 31.59 27.55
CA ASN A 176 -12.94 31.98 26.44
C ASN A 176 -14.43 32.03 26.86
N ASP A 177 -14.73 32.74 27.94
CA ASP A 177 -16.08 32.84 28.54
C ASP A 177 -16.71 31.52 29.03
N LYS A 178 -15.98 30.40 29.02
CA LYS A 178 -16.45 29.13 29.59
C LYS A 178 -15.88 28.92 30.98
N LEU A 179 -16.74 28.62 31.94
CA LEU A 179 -16.34 28.27 33.29
C LEU A 179 -15.49 26.99 33.28
N ALA A 180 -14.29 27.04 33.85
CA ALA A 180 -13.42 25.89 34.04
C ALA A 180 -13.61 25.32 35.47
N PRO A 181 -14.54 24.37 35.70
CA PRO A 181 -14.94 23.96 37.05
C PRO A 181 -13.86 23.23 37.84
N PHE A 182 -12.84 22.70 37.14
CA PHE A 182 -11.70 22.00 37.72
C PHE A 182 -10.60 22.94 38.21
N LEU A 183 -10.57 24.20 37.75
CA LEU A 183 -9.61 25.20 38.20
C LEU A 183 -10.15 25.92 39.44
N LYS A 184 -9.75 25.41 40.61
CA LYS A 184 -10.09 26.02 41.90
C LYS A 184 -8.99 26.98 42.32
N VAL A 185 -9.30 28.27 42.34
CA VAL A 185 -8.34 29.32 42.72
C VAL A 185 -8.85 30.06 43.94
N GLN A 186 -7.94 30.33 44.88
CA GLN A 186 -8.24 31.05 46.12
C GLN A 186 -7.38 32.31 46.16
N ALA A 187 -8.00 33.46 46.34
CA ALA A 187 -7.33 34.74 46.51
C ALA A 187 -7.33 35.16 47.98
N HIS A 188 -6.33 35.95 48.39
CA HIS A 188 -6.36 36.61 49.69
C HIS A 188 -7.43 37.71 49.64
N ALA A 189 -8.18 37.90 50.72
CA ALA A 189 -9.16 38.99 50.79
C ALA A 189 -8.43 40.33 51.04
N THR A 190 -7.89 40.90 49.98
CA THR A 190 -7.26 42.23 49.95
C THR A 190 -7.64 42.96 48.67
N ASP A 191 -7.67 44.29 48.73
CA ASP A 191 -7.80 45.20 47.60
C ASP A 191 -6.51 45.28 46.76
N ALA A 192 -5.35 45.05 47.40
CA ALA A 192 -4.05 45.17 46.76
C ALA A 192 -3.79 44.13 45.67
N VAL A 193 -2.92 44.48 44.72
CA VAL A 193 -2.43 43.54 43.71
C VAL A 193 -1.82 42.30 44.39
N GLN A 194 -2.26 41.13 43.96
CA GLN A 194 -1.79 39.83 44.44
C GLN A 194 -1.60 38.87 43.28
N ARG A 195 -0.77 37.86 43.49
CA ARG A 195 -0.49 36.80 42.53
C ARG A 195 -1.29 35.54 42.83
N LEU A 196 -1.87 34.97 41.78
CA LEU A 196 -2.49 33.66 41.76
C LEU A 196 -1.65 32.75 40.87
N TYR A 197 -1.23 31.61 41.41
CA TYR A 197 -0.37 30.68 40.70
C TYR A 197 -1.04 29.30 40.68
N PHE A 198 -1.40 28.83 39.49
CA PHE A 198 -2.10 27.55 39.33
C PHE A 198 -1.76 26.88 37.99
N PRO A 199 -1.78 25.54 37.92
CA PRO A 199 -1.60 24.80 36.66
C PRO A 199 -2.84 24.90 35.78
N LEU A 200 -2.63 25.07 34.47
CA LEU A 200 -3.64 24.76 33.46
C LEU A 200 -3.72 23.23 33.29
N TRP A 201 -4.19 22.56 34.34
CA TRP A 201 -4.19 21.12 34.42
C TRP A 201 -4.98 20.48 33.27
N THR A 202 -4.34 19.52 32.62
CA THR A 202 -4.95 18.61 31.64
C THR A 202 -4.89 17.19 32.20
N PRO A 203 -6.03 16.49 32.34
CA PRO A 203 -6.03 15.07 32.73
C PRO A 203 -5.37 14.20 31.66
N GLU A 204 -4.85 13.04 32.06
CA GLU A 204 -4.32 12.00 31.16
C GLU A 204 -5.43 11.07 30.61
N ASP A 205 -6.62 11.10 31.23
CA ASP A 205 -7.80 10.32 30.85
C ASP A 205 -8.78 11.17 30.04
N ALA A 206 -9.04 10.76 28.80
CA ALA A 206 -9.97 11.46 27.91
C ALA A 206 -11.44 11.35 28.31
N THR A 207 -11.80 10.47 29.25
CA THR A 207 -13.16 10.37 29.78
C THR A 207 -13.45 11.42 30.85
N ASP A 208 -12.41 12.06 31.41
CA ASP A 208 -12.53 13.10 32.43
C ASP A 208 -13.31 14.31 31.89
N PRO A 209 -14.25 14.89 32.66
CA PRO A 209 -14.97 16.11 32.28
C PRO A 209 -14.03 17.27 31.89
N ALA A 210 -12.87 17.40 32.52
CA ALA A 210 -11.88 18.42 32.18
C ALA A 210 -11.22 18.17 30.81
N ALA A 211 -11.00 16.90 30.42
CA ALA A 211 -10.51 16.57 29.07
C ALA A 211 -11.50 17.05 27.99
N LYS A 212 -12.79 16.79 28.21
CA LYS A 212 -13.87 17.22 27.31
C LYS A 212 -13.95 18.74 27.21
N PHE A 213 -13.81 19.43 28.35
CA PHE A 213 -13.75 20.89 28.38
C PHE A 213 -12.62 21.43 27.50
N TRP A 214 -11.40 20.88 27.62
CA TRP A 214 -10.25 21.32 26.81
C TRP A 214 -10.43 21.04 25.31
N GLN A 215 -10.97 19.87 24.96
CA GLN A 215 -11.29 19.54 23.56
C GLN A 215 -12.31 20.51 22.96
N GLU A 216 -13.36 20.85 23.73
CA GLU A 216 -14.39 21.79 23.31
C GLU A 216 -13.81 23.20 23.14
N LEU A 217 -13.09 23.69 24.16
CA LEU A 217 -12.45 25.00 24.19
C LEU A 217 -11.55 25.23 22.97
N LEU A 218 -10.70 24.26 22.62
CA LEU A 218 -9.71 24.41 21.57
C LEU A 218 -10.25 24.11 20.16
N SER A 219 -11.45 23.52 20.07
CA SER A 219 -12.14 23.29 18.80
C SER A 219 -12.86 24.53 18.27
N GLU A 220 -13.29 25.43 19.16
CA GLU A 220 -14.00 26.68 18.82
C GLU A 220 -13.04 27.81 18.42
N VAL A 221 -11.82 27.78 18.95
CA VAL A 221 -10.80 28.80 18.64
C VAL A 221 -10.33 28.62 17.20
N ALA A 222 -10.47 29.70 16.41
CA ALA A 222 -9.95 29.76 15.04
C ALA A 222 -8.45 29.40 15.01
N PHE A 223 -7.96 28.84 13.90
CA PHE A 223 -6.52 28.62 13.75
C PHE A 223 -5.82 29.98 13.82
N ALA A 224 -5.12 30.26 14.93
CA ALA A 224 -4.17 31.35 14.96
C ALA A 224 -3.03 30.97 14.01
N GLU A 225 -2.68 31.85 13.07
CA GLU A 225 -1.45 31.69 12.31
C GLU A 225 -0.26 32.02 13.24
N PRO A 226 0.75 31.15 13.42
CA PRO A 226 0.99 29.85 12.75
C PRO A 226 0.25 28.64 13.37
N LEU A 227 -0.06 27.65 12.52
CA LEU A 227 -0.69 26.37 12.86
C LEU A 227 -0.11 25.74 14.14
N GLY A 228 -0.98 25.24 15.01
CA GLY A 228 -0.59 24.61 16.28
C GLY A 228 -0.69 25.53 17.51
N LYS A 229 -0.86 26.85 17.31
CA LYS A 229 -1.15 27.81 18.38
C LYS A 229 -2.65 28.08 18.53
N ARG A 230 -3.10 28.38 19.75
CA ARG A 230 -4.48 28.73 20.10
C ARG A 230 -4.50 29.87 21.10
N GLN A 231 -5.29 30.92 20.84
CA GLN A 231 -5.48 31.98 21.82
C GLN A 231 -6.59 31.60 22.79
N VAL A 232 -6.34 31.84 24.08
CA VAL A 232 -7.30 31.59 25.16
C VAL A 232 -7.37 32.81 26.04
N ASP A 233 -8.55 33.39 26.14
CA ASP A 233 -8.86 34.51 27.01
C ASP A 233 -9.04 34.01 28.44
N ILE A 234 -8.40 34.66 29.41
CA ILE A 234 -8.55 34.32 30.83
C ILE A 234 -9.43 35.36 31.50
N GLY A 235 -10.46 34.89 32.18
CA GLY A 235 -11.29 35.71 33.05
C GLY A 235 -11.45 35.11 34.43
N LEU A 236 -11.75 35.96 35.39
CA LEU A 236 -12.05 35.60 36.77
C LEU A 236 -13.38 36.22 37.21
N SER A 237 -14.07 35.52 38.09
CA SER A 237 -15.23 36.01 38.85
C SER A 237 -15.19 35.48 40.27
N HIS A 238 -15.84 36.16 41.19
CA HIS A 238 -16.13 35.59 42.50
C HIS A 238 -16.93 34.29 42.40
N ALA A 239 -16.62 33.31 43.26
CA ALA A 239 -17.32 32.03 43.26
C ALA A 239 -18.82 32.22 43.53
N GLY A 240 -19.65 31.45 42.81
CA GLY A 240 -21.11 31.56 42.88
C GLY A 240 -21.73 32.52 41.86
N SER A 241 -20.92 33.22 41.05
CA SER A 241 -21.41 33.96 39.88
C SER A 241 -22.04 33.00 38.85
N THR A 242 -23.29 33.25 38.47
CA THR A 242 -24.02 32.52 37.42
C THR A 242 -23.93 33.18 36.05
N ALA A 243 -23.18 34.28 35.93
CA ALA A 243 -23.02 35.01 34.68
C ALA A 243 -22.18 34.22 33.65
N SER A 244 -22.56 34.31 32.38
CA SER A 244 -21.85 33.67 31.27
C SER A 244 -20.52 34.35 30.92
N ILE A 245 -20.39 35.65 31.23
CA ILE A 245 -19.18 36.44 30.97
C ILE A 245 -18.47 36.64 32.33
N PRO A 246 -17.14 36.53 32.41
CA PRO A 246 -16.42 36.76 33.66
C PRO A 246 -16.51 38.22 34.14
N GLU A 247 -16.48 38.42 35.46
CA GLU A 247 -16.56 39.73 36.11
C GLU A 247 -15.45 40.68 35.67
N THR A 248 -14.22 40.16 35.61
CA THR A 248 -13.06 40.86 35.07
C THR A 248 -13.29 41.40 33.65
N ALA A 249 -13.92 40.62 32.76
CA ALA A 249 -14.26 41.06 31.41
C ALA A 249 -15.39 42.11 31.40
N ARG A 250 -16.41 41.97 32.26
CA ARG A 250 -17.44 43.02 32.44
C ARG A 250 -16.84 44.34 32.92
N ASN A 251 -15.80 44.27 33.73
CA ASN A 251 -15.03 45.42 34.21
C ASN A 251 -14.00 45.92 33.18
N GLY A 252 -13.99 45.37 31.96
CA GLY A 252 -13.12 45.79 30.86
C GLY A 252 -11.69 45.27 30.94
N THR A 253 -11.42 44.29 31.80
CA THR A 253 -10.09 43.72 32.02
C THR A 253 -10.07 42.23 31.67
N ILE A 254 -9.57 41.89 30.49
CA ILE A 254 -9.35 40.51 30.05
C ILE A 254 -7.96 40.44 29.42
N ASP A 255 -7.29 39.31 29.57
CA ASP A 255 -5.96 39.10 29.02
C ASP A 255 -5.94 37.75 28.30
N GLN A 256 -5.08 37.65 27.29
CA GLN A 256 -5.06 36.50 26.39
C GLN A 256 -3.72 35.77 26.51
N ILE A 257 -3.79 34.45 26.54
CA ILE A 257 -2.62 33.57 26.45
C ILE A 257 -2.60 32.85 25.12
N THR A 258 -1.41 32.70 24.55
CA THR A 258 -1.21 31.87 23.36
C THR A 258 -0.75 30.48 23.80
N MET A 259 -1.62 29.49 23.65
CA MET A 259 -1.36 28.09 23.96
C MET A 259 -0.74 27.37 22.76
N TYR A 260 0.37 26.68 22.99
CA TYR A 260 1.02 25.79 22.03
C TYR A 260 0.46 24.39 22.19
N VAL A 261 -0.37 23.94 21.25
CA VAL A 261 -1.01 22.63 21.30
C VAL A 261 -0.14 21.57 20.61
N PHE A 262 0.42 21.89 19.45
CA PHE A 262 1.36 21.00 18.75
C PHE A 262 2.36 21.80 17.91
N SER A 263 3.52 21.20 17.66
CA SER A 263 4.53 21.72 16.75
C SER A 263 4.42 21.08 15.37
N LEU A 264 4.57 21.86 14.30
CA LEU A 264 4.44 21.36 12.93
C LEU A 264 5.55 20.36 12.56
N THR A 265 6.76 20.54 13.10
CA THR A 265 7.92 19.69 12.78
C THR A 265 7.72 18.22 13.16
N PRO A 266 7.41 17.86 14.42
CA PRO A 266 7.13 16.46 14.77
C PRO A 266 5.92 15.92 14.00
N VAL A 267 4.88 16.72 13.74
CA VAL A 267 3.74 16.28 12.92
C VAL A 267 4.16 15.89 11.50
N LEU A 268 4.97 16.71 10.83
CA LEU A 268 5.46 16.41 9.47
C LEU A 268 6.35 15.15 9.45
N VAL A 269 7.21 14.98 10.45
CA VAL A 269 8.05 13.77 10.59
C VAL A 269 7.20 12.54 10.89
N GLY A 270 6.15 12.68 11.71
CA GLY A 270 5.16 11.63 11.95
C GLY A 270 4.38 11.23 10.70
N LEU A 271 3.98 12.18 9.86
CA LEU A 271 3.35 11.91 8.56
C LEU A 271 4.29 11.19 7.60
N LEU A 272 5.57 11.57 7.59
CA LEU A 272 6.60 10.85 6.83
C LEU A 272 6.77 9.41 7.32
N ALA A 273 6.81 9.20 8.64
CA ALA A 273 6.89 7.88 9.24
C ALA A 273 5.67 7.02 8.84
N LEU A 274 4.47 7.58 8.90
CA LEU A 274 3.24 6.93 8.46
C LEU A 274 3.32 6.56 6.98
N ALA A 275 3.73 7.48 6.10
CA ALA A 275 3.84 7.22 4.67
C ALA A 275 4.84 6.09 4.36
N LEU A 276 6.00 6.06 5.02
CA LEU A 276 7.01 5.01 4.86
C LEU A 276 6.51 3.65 5.35
N LEU A 277 5.86 3.60 6.51
CA LEU A 277 5.30 2.36 7.06
C LEU A 277 4.13 1.84 6.23
N THR A 278 3.26 2.71 5.72
CA THR A 278 2.19 2.34 4.80
C THR A 278 2.76 1.84 3.47
N ALA A 279 3.79 2.48 2.90
CA ALA A 279 4.46 2.01 1.69
C ALA A 279 5.11 0.62 1.90
N ALA A 280 5.77 0.41 3.03
CA ALA A 280 6.34 -0.88 3.40
C ALA A 280 5.26 -1.97 3.54
N PHE A 281 4.13 -1.63 4.19
CA PHE A 281 2.99 -2.53 4.33
C PHE A 281 2.39 -2.88 2.97
N ILE A 282 2.20 -1.91 2.06
CA ILE A 282 1.69 -2.15 0.71
C ILE A 282 2.65 -3.10 -0.05
N ALA A 283 3.96 -2.86 0.02
CA ALA A 283 4.95 -3.72 -0.62
C ALA A 283 4.94 -5.16 -0.07
N TYR A 284 4.76 -5.32 1.24
CA TYR A 284 4.62 -6.62 1.89
C TYR A 284 3.30 -7.32 1.53
N ALA A 285 2.19 -6.60 1.61
CA ALA A 285 0.86 -7.10 1.29
C ALA A 285 0.69 -7.45 -0.19
N ALA A 286 1.41 -6.79 -1.10
CA ALA A 286 1.40 -7.13 -2.52
C ALA A 286 1.97 -8.53 -2.80
N ARG A 287 2.92 -8.97 -1.96
CA ARG A 287 3.65 -10.24 -2.13
C ARG A 287 3.08 -11.38 -1.31
N THR A 288 2.35 -11.07 -0.25
CA THR A 288 1.77 -12.04 0.68
C THR A 288 0.26 -12.20 0.48
N PRO A 289 -0.35 -13.29 0.97
CA PRO A 289 -1.80 -13.45 0.94
C PRO A 289 -2.53 -12.59 1.99
N LEU A 290 -1.84 -11.68 2.70
CA LEU A 290 -2.38 -10.94 3.85
C LEU A 290 -3.68 -10.21 3.51
N LEU A 291 -3.70 -9.47 2.40
CA LEU A 291 -4.88 -8.74 1.92
C LEU A 291 -5.71 -9.49 0.87
N ARG A 292 -5.42 -10.78 0.62
CA ARG A 292 -6.05 -11.56 -0.47
C ARG A 292 -6.94 -12.65 0.07
N ASP A 293 -8.08 -12.89 -0.58
CA ASP A 293 -9.06 -13.87 -0.10
C ASP A 293 -8.58 -15.32 -0.23
N ASN A 294 -7.61 -15.59 -1.12
CA ASN A 294 -7.02 -16.91 -1.31
C ASN A 294 -5.61 -17.00 -0.68
N SER A 295 -5.33 -18.11 0.02
CA SER A 295 -4.02 -18.41 0.60
C SER A 295 -3.04 -19.02 -0.41
N LEU A 296 -3.51 -19.42 -1.60
CA LEU A 296 -2.69 -20.08 -2.62
C LEU A 296 -1.60 -19.16 -3.16
N THR A 297 -0.37 -19.65 -3.08
CA THR A 297 0.80 -19.06 -3.72
C THR A 297 0.93 -19.57 -5.16
N CYS A 298 1.69 -18.85 -5.99
CA CYS A 298 2.00 -19.31 -7.35
C CYS A 298 2.60 -20.73 -7.36
N ARG A 299 3.36 -21.10 -6.32
CA ARG A 299 3.93 -22.45 -6.13
C ARG A 299 2.85 -23.51 -5.88
N ASP A 300 1.90 -23.26 -4.98
CA ASP A 300 0.81 -24.20 -4.71
C ASP A 300 -0.08 -24.42 -5.93
N LEU A 301 -0.31 -23.35 -6.71
CA LEU A 301 -1.06 -23.42 -7.96
C LEU A 301 -0.32 -24.29 -8.99
N LEU A 302 1.00 -24.12 -9.12
CA LEU A 302 1.84 -24.94 -10.01
C LEU A 302 1.88 -26.41 -9.60
N TYR A 303 2.02 -26.72 -8.31
CA TYR A 303 1.94 -28.10 -7.81
C TYR A 303 0.58 -28.75 -8.08
N ARG A 304 -0.52 -28.01 -7.89
CA ARG A 304 -1.87 -28.51 -8.22
C ARG A 304 -2.03 -28.75 -9.73
N LEU A 305 -1.47 -27.88 -10.57
CA LEU A 305 -1.48 -28.05 -12.02
C LEU A 305 -0.66 -29.28 -12.47
N GLU A 306 0.49 -29.52 -11.84
CA GLU A 306 1.30 -30.72 -12.11
C GLU A 306 0.58 -31.99 -11.65
N ALA A 307 -0.10 -31.96 -10.50
CA ALA A 307 -0.92 -33.07 -10.01
C ALA A 307 -2.08 -33.39 -10.97
N VAL A 308 -2.80 -32.37 -11.47
CA VAL A 308 -3.86 -32.53 -12.48
C VAL A 308 -3.29 -33.09 -13.79
N LYS A 309 -2.14 -32.61 -14.28
CA LYS A 309 -1.46 -33.19 -15.46
C LYS A 309 -1.06 -34.65 -15.26
N LEU A 310 -0.66 -35.02 -14.04
CA LEU A 310 -0.28 -36.39 -13.70
C LEU A 310 -1.52 -37.31 -13.61
N GLU A 311 -2.61 -36.80 -13.06
CA GLU A 311 -3.93 -37.46 -13.06
C GLU A 311 -4.50 -37.59 -14.46
N GLU A 312 -4.34 -36.58 -15.31
CA GLU A 312 -4.73 -36.61 -16.72
C GLU A 312 -3.89 -37.65 -17.49
N LYS A 313 -2.57 -37.73 -17.23
CA LYS A 313 -1.72 -38.83 -17.75
C LYS A 313 -2.07 -40.21 -17.19
N ARG A 314 -2.62 -40.30 -15.98
CA ARG A 314 -3.16 -41.54 -15.40
C ARG A 314 -4.47 -41.91 -16.08
N ARG A 315 -5.40 -40.96 -16.22
CA ARG A 315 -6.65 -41.12 -16.97
C ARG A 315 -6.39 -41.47 -18.42
N GLN A 316 -5.39 -40.91 -19.09
CA GLN A 316 -5.01 -41.28 -20.47
C GLN A 316 -4.52 -42.74 -20.57
N ARG A 317 -3.89 -43.27 -19.52
CA ARG A 317 -3.51 -44.70 -19.43
C ARG A 317 -4.70 -45.59 -19.07
N GLU A 318 -5.58 -45.12 -18.20
CA GLU A 318 -6.83 -45.80 -17.83
C GLU A 318 -7.88 -45.74 -18.95
N PHE A 319 -7.87 -44.72 -19.82
CA PHE A 319 -8.72 -44.60 -21.02
C PHE A 319 -8.31 -45.56 -22.14
N GLY A 320 -7.12 -46.15 -22.06
CA GLY A 320 -6.80 -47.35 -22.85
C GLY A 320 -7.57 -48.60 -22.37
N LEU A 321 -8.21 -48.54 -21.20
CA LEU A 321 -8.97 -49.60 -20.55
C LEU A 321 -10.44 -49.23 -20.26
N ALA A 322 -10.84 -47.96 -20.32
CA ALA A 322 -12.15 -47.43 -19.90
C ALA A 322 -13.01 -46.87 -21.05
N GLU A 323 -12.80 -47.33 -22.29
CA GLU A 323 -13.62 -46.92 -23.44
C GLU A 323 -15.09 -47.40 -23.32
N THR A 324 -15.36 -48.41 -22.47
CA THR A 324 -16.69 -48.96 -22.20
C THR A 324 -17.52 -48.17 -21.18
N ASP A 325 -16.89 -47.40 -20.28
CA ASP A 325 -17.61 -46.75 -19.16
C ASP A 325 -17.97 -45.28 -19.45
N LEU A 326 -17.30 -44.63 -20.42
CA LEU A 326 -17.57 -43.23 -20.75
C LEU A 326 -18.74 -43.02 -21.74
N ALA A 327 -19.21 -44.10 -22.39
CA ALA A 327 -20.44 -44.06 -23.19
C ALA A 327 -21.71 -43.79 -22.36
N ALA A 328 -21.59 -43.80 -21.02
CA ALA A 328 -22.69 -43.58 -20.08
C ALA A 328 -22.69 -42.18 -19.41
N ALA A 329 -21.74 -41.29 -19.71
CA ALA A 329 -21.71 -39.94 -19.12
C ALA A 329 -22.66 -38.96 -19.85
N PRO A 330 -23.40 -38.08 -19.14
CA PRO A 330 -24.39 -37.18 -19.72
C PRO A 330 -23.70 -35.98 -20.39
N GLY A 331 -23.16 -36.18 -21.59
CA GLY A 331 -22.52 -35.16 -22.40
C GLY A 331 -23.19 -35.00 -23.77
N ASP A 332 -22.99 -33.83 -24.38
CA ASP A 332 -23.45 -33.48 -25.73
C ASP A 332 -22.83 -34.46 -26.77
N PRO A 333 -23.62 -35.38 -27.35
CA PRO A 333 -23.11 -36.49 -28.15
C PRO A 333 -22.39 -36.01 -29.41
N ASP A 334 -22.73 -34.84 -29.94
CA ASP A 334 -22.13 -34.28 -31.15
C ASP A 334 -20.68 -33.82 -30.91
N LYS A 335 -20.38 -33.29 -29.72
CA LYS A 335 -19.01 -32.90 -29.33
C LYS A 335 -18.13 -34.10 -29.05
N PHE A 336 -18.70 -35.17 -28.49
CA PHE A 336 -18.01 -36.42 -28.30
C PHE A 336 -17.74 -37.14 -29.63
N ALA A 337 -18.67 -37.07 -30.58
CA ALA A 337 -18.47 -37.55 -31.94
C ALA A 337 -17.33 -36.78 -32.65
N ALA A 338 -17.27 -35.45 -32.47
CA ALA A 338 -16.18 -34.64 -33.00
C ALA A 338 -14.81 -35.00 -32.37
N TYR A 339 -14.75 -35.21 -31.06
CA TYR A 339 -13.54 -35.65 -30.36
C TYR A 339 -13.06 -37.05 -30.81
N THR A 340 -13.97 -38.00 -30.92
CA THR A 340 -13.64 -39.36 -31.39
C THR A 340 -13.23 -39.39 -32.86
N ALA A 341 -13.81 -38.54 -33.71
CA ALA A 341 -13.37 -38.32 -35.08
C ALA A 341 -11.97 -37.67 -35.17
N ALA A 342 -11.68 -36.65 -34.36
CA ALA A 342 -10.36 -36.03 -34.31
C ALA A 342 -9.28 -37.01 -33.82
N ARG A 343 -9.62 -37.84 -32.82
CA ARG A 343 -8.73 -38.88 -32.30
C ARG A 343 -8.45 -39.98 -33.32
N SER A 344 -9.46 -40.45 -34.06
CA SER A 344 -9.26 -41.46 -35.11
C SER A 344 -8.42 -40.93 -36.28
N ALA A 345 -8.59 -39.66 -36.63
CA ALA A 345 -7.75 -38.97 -37.61
C ALA A 345 -6.28 -38.89 -37.16
N LEU A 346 -6.02 -38.58 -35.88
CA LEU A 346 -4.65 -38.57 -35.34
C LEU A 346 -4.02 -39.97 -35.33
N VAL A 347 -4.78 -41.01 -35.00
CA VAL A 347 -4.30 -42.40 -35.05
C VAL A 347 -3.97 -42.82 -36.49
N ALA A 348 -4.80 -42.44 -37.46
CA ALA A 348 -4.53 -42.68 -38.87
C ALA A 348 -3.26 -41.94 -39.34
N ALA A 349 -3.10 -40.67 -38.96
CA ALA A 349 -1.91 -39.87 -39.28
C ALA A 349 -0.63 -40.46 -38.64
N ARG A 350 -0.72 -40.95 -37.39
CA ARG A 350 0.39 -41.69 -36.74
C ARG A 350 0.68 -43.03 -37.41
N ALA A 351 -0.33 -43.75 -37.89
CA ALA A 351 -0.14 -44.99 -38.62
C ALA A 351 0.53 -44.75 -39.97
N GLU A 352 0.19 -43.67 -40.66
CA GLU A 352 0.81 -43.27 -41.92
C GLU A 352 2.26 -42.79 -41.71
N ASN A 353 2.51 -41.99 -40.68
CA ASN A 353 3.87 -41.63 -40.25
C ASN A 353 4.67 -42.87 -39.84
N GLY A 354 4.07 -43.80 -39.07
CA GLY A 354 4.68 -45.06 -38.68
C GLY A 354 5.02 -45.94 -39.87
N ARG A 355 4.17 -45.98 -40.92
CA ARG A 355 4.42 -46.71 -42.16
C ARG A 355 5.56 -46.09 -42.97
N LEU A 356 5.68 -44.77 -42.97
CA LEU A 356 6.83 -44.03 -43.51
C LEU A 356 8.10 -44.30 -42.71
N GLU A 357 8.01 -44.35 -41.38
CA GLU A 357 9.09 -44.74 -40.47
C GLU A 357 9.46 -46.23 -40.61
N THR A 358 8.54 -47.13 -40.96
CA THR A 358 8.86 -48.55 -41.24
C THR A 358 9.52 -48.73 -42.61
N VAL A 359 9.20 -47.86 -43.58
CA VAL A 359 9.87 -47.78 -44.88
C VAL A 359 11.26 -47.11 -44.74
N LEU A 360 11.45 -46.23 -43.74
CA LEU A 360 12.70 -45.58 -43.37
C LEU A 360 13.44 -46.24 -42.18
N ASP A 361 12.91 -47.36 -41.68
CA ASP A 361 13.22 -48.11 -40.45
C ASP A 361 14.13 -47.43 -39.41
N ILE A 362 13.63 -46.36 -38.76
CA ILE A 362 14.23 -45.81 -37.53
C ILE A 362 13.47 -46.40 -36.33
N ASP A 363 13.86 -47.59 -35.87
CA ASP A 363 13.42 -48.13 -34.57
C ASP A 363 14.50 -47.82 -33.48
N PRO A 364 14.12 -47.22 -32.33
CA PRO A 364 15.04 -46.86 -31.24
C PRO A 364 15.74 -48.02 -30.51
N ALA A 365 15.34 -49.28 -30.69
CA ALA A 365 15.76 -50.38 -29.79
C ALA A 365 16.32 -51.65 -30.48
N HIS A 366 17.51 -51.52 -31.10
CA HIS A 366 18.51 -52.59 -31.36
C HIS A 366 18.11 -53.87 -32.15
N ARG A 367 18.87 -54.19 -33.24
CA ARG A 367 19.90 -55.28 -33.30
C ARG A 367 20.31 -55.82 -34.70
N ASN A 368 19.99 -55.16 -35.84
CA ASN A 368 20.50 -55.60 -37.16
C ASN A 368 21.18 -54.46 -37.97
N ALA A 369 22.28 -53.93 -37.43
CA ALA A 369 23.01 -52.79 -37.99
C ALA A 369 23.58 -53.00 -39.42
N ARG A 370 23.78 -54.26 -39.87
CA ARG A 370 24.39 -54.55 -41.19
C ARG A 370 23.41 -54.43 -42.36
N VAL A 371 22.12 -54.74 -42.15
CA VAL A 371 21.07 -54.59 -43.17
C VAL A 371 20.60 -53.13 -43.25
N GLN A 372 20.59 -52.43 -42.10
CA GLN A 372 20.23 -51.01 -42.03
C GLN A 372 21.30 -50.09 -42.66
N ARG A 373 22.61 -50.40 -42.52
CA ARG A 373 23.66 -49.66 -43.25
C ARG A 373 23.49 -49.75 -44.76
N MET A 374 23.20 -50.93 -45.30
CA MET A 374 23.02 -51.13 -46.74
C MET A 374 21.84 -50.33 -47.32
N ARG A 375 20.72 -50.21 -46.58
CA ARG A 375 19.53 -49.49 -47.08
C ARG A 375 19.59 -47.97 -46.86
N LEU A 376 20.22 -47.49 -45.80
CA LEU A 376 20.49 -46.07 -45.59
C LEU A 376 21.55 -45.56 -46.60
N GLU A 377 22.54 -46.42 -46.91
CA GLU A 377 23.45 -46.20 -48.03
C GLU A 377 22.66 -46.08 -49.35
N ASP A 378 21.71 -46.99 -49.63
CA ASP A 378 20.95 -46.95 -50.89
C ASP A 378 20.00 -45.75 -51.06
N LEU A 379 19.39 -45.24 -50.00
CA LEU A 379 18.29 -44.26 -50.10
C LEU A 379 18.68 -42.79 -49.95
N LEU A 380 19.73 -42.50 -49.18
CA LEU A 380 20.13 -41.12 -48.86
C LEU A 380 21.59 -40.84 -49.21
N ILE A 381 22.50 -41.77 -48.93
CA ILE A 381 23.94 -41.56 -49.15
C ILE A 381 24.33 -41.78 -50.60
N LYS A 382 23.91 -42.89 -51.24
CA LYS A 382 24.22 -43.18 -52.65
C LYS A 382 23.69 -42.12 -53.61
N PRO A 383 22.45 -41.61 -53.48
CA PRO A 383 21.98 -40.52 -54.35
C PRO A 383 22.75 -39.22 -54.12
N GLN A 384 23.15 -38.91 -52.89
CA GLN A 384 23.98 -37.74 -52.59
C GLN A 384 25.42 -37.90 -53.08
N GLU A 385 26.00 -39.09 -52.97
CA GLU A 385 27.29 -39.46 -53.57
C GLU A 385 27.22 -39.46 -55.10
N GLU A 386 26.10 -39.85 -55.69
CA GLU A 386 25.86 -39.81 -57.14
C GLU A 386 25.78 -38.37 -57.63
N VAL A 387 25.07 -37.49 -56.91
CA VAL A 387 25.11 -36.03 -57.17
C VAL A 387 26.54 -35.49 -57.01
N ALA A 388 27.29 -35.90 -55.99
CA ALA A 388 28.68 -35.48 -55.79
C ALA A 388 29.62 -36.01 -56.89
N ARG A 389 29.42 -37.24 -57.38
CA ARG A 389 30.15 -37.82 -58.51
C ARG A 389 29.83 -37.12 -59.82
N LEU A 390 28.56 -36.81 -60.07
CA LEU A 390 28.14 -36.05 -61.25
C LEU A 390 28.68 -34.62 -61.19
N GLN A 391 28.72 -34.00 -60.00
CA GLN A 391 29.33 -32.69 -59.79
C GLN A 391 30.84 -32.73 -60.02
N ALA A 392 31.52 -33.76 -59.52
CA ALA A 392 32.93 -33.99 -59.81
C ALA A 392 33.17 -34.18 -61.32
N ARG A 393 32.33 -34.96 -62.02
CA ARG A 393 32.40 -35.14 -63.48
C ARG A 393 32.22 -33.81 -64.22
N ARG A 394 31.24 -32.99 -63.82
CA ARG A 394 31.04 -31.64 -64.36
C ARG A 394 32.25 -30.74 -64.11
N ASN A 395 32.81 -30.77 -62.91
CA ASN A 395 33.98 -29.97 -62.55
C ASN A 395 35.21 -30.38 -63.37
N THR A 396 35.40 -31.68 -63.62
CA THR A 396 36.47 -32.19 -64.48
C THR A 396 36.27 -31.77 -65.95
N ALA A 397 35.04 -31.86 -66.47
CA ALA A 397 34.71 -31.39 -67.82
C ALA A 397 34.91 -29.87 -67.97
N GLN A 398 34.54 -29.09 -66.94
CA GLN A 398 34.79 -27.66 -66.89
C GLN A 398 36.29 -27.35 -66.86
N ALA A 399 37.06 -28.04 -66.02
CA ALA A 399 38.51 -27.88 -65.96
C ALA A 399 39.18 -28.28 -67.29
N ALA A 400 38.69 -29.32 -67.98
CA ALA A 400 39.16 -29.71 -69.30
C ALA A 400 38.84 -28.67 -70.38
N ARG A 401 37.65 -28.07 -70.34
CA ARG A 401 37.28 -26.94 -71.22
C ARG A 401 38.15 -25.72 -70.95
N ASP A 402 38.35 -25.36 -69.68
CA ASP A 402 39.18 -24.22 -69.29
C ASP A 402 40.65 -24.45 -69.68
N ALA A 403 41.15 -25.69 -69.57
CA ALA A 403 42.48 -26.08 -70.04
C ALA A 403 42.57 -26.03 -71.57
N ALA A 404 41.55 -26.49 -72.30
CA ALA A 404 41.49 -26.40 -73.76
C ALA A 404 41.48 -24.94 -74.24
N GLY A 405 40.74 -24.07 -73.54
CA GLY A 405 40.73 -22.62 -73.76
C GLY A 405 42.09 -21.99 -73.47
N LYS A 406 42.75 -22.35 -72.36
CA LYS A 406 44.11 -21.88 -72.07
C LYS A 406 45.14 -22.38 -73.06
N THR A 407 45.07 -23.63 -73.51
CA THR A 407 45.95 -24.12 -74.58
C THR A 407 45.72 -23.39 -75.91
N PHE A 408 44.53 -22.85 -76.15
CA PHE A 408 44.30 -21.99 -77.31
C PHE A 408 45.04 -20.63 -77.18
N ASP A 409 45.07 -20.05 -75.98
CA ASP A 409 45.75 -18.77 -75.71
C ASP A 409 47.28 -18.91 -75.51
N GLU A 410 47.78 -20.07 -75.07
CA GLU A 410 49.16 -20.23 -74.57
C GLU A 410 50.04 -21.21 -75.39
N VAL A 411 49.49 -21.91 -76.39
CA VAL A 411 50.29 -22.83 -77.22
C VAL A 411 51.15 -22.06 -78.22
N SER A 412 52.44 -22.04 -77.93
CA SER A 412 53.56 -21.61 -78.79
C SER A 412 53.48 -22.14 -80.24
N GLY A 413 52.76 -23.23 -80.49
CA GLY A 413 52.51 -23.80 -81.81
C GLY A 413 51.51 -23.03 -82.69
N LEU A 414 50.45 -22.42 -82.15
CA LEU A 414 49.50 -21.62 -82.95
C LEU A 414 50.12 -20.26 -83.29
N THR A 415 50.79 -19.63 -82.33
CA THR A 415 51.58 -18.41 -82.54
C THR A 415 52.76 -18.65 -83.48
N ALA A 416 53.45 -19.80 -83.38
CA ALA A 416 54.51 -20.16 -84.32
C ALA A 416 53.96 -20.49 -85.72
N ALA A 417 52.81 -21.18 -85.83
CA ALA A 417 52.16 -21.46 -87.11
C ALA A 417 51.64 -20.16 -87.77
N GLN A 418 51.10 -19.24 -86.97
CA GLN A 418 50.68 -17.92 -87.42
C GLN A 418 51.88 -17.06 -87.84
N ALA A 419 52.95 -17.03 -87.04
CA ALA A 419 54.18 -16.33 -87.39
C ALA A 419 54.86 -16.92 -88.63
N ALA A 420 54.83 -18.25 -88.81
CA ALA A 420 55.32 -18.92 -90.01
C ALA A 420 54.47 -18.58 -91.24
N LEU A 421 53.15 -18.48 -91.08
CA LEU A 421 52.25 -18.00 -92.12
C LEU A 421 52.54 -16.53 -92.49
N ASP A 422 52.67 -15.66 -91.50
CA ASP A 422 52.96 -14.24 -91.69
C ASP A 422 54.34 -14.04 -92.36
N GLN A 423 55.35 -14.83 -91.97
CA GLN A 423 56.68 -14.84 -92.61
C GLN A 423 56.62 -15.33 -94.05
N ALA A 424 55.85 -16.39 -94.34
CA ALA A 424 55.67 -16.89 -95.70
C ALA A 424 54.94 -15.86 -96.58
N GLU A 425 53.93 -15.15 -96.05
CA GLU A 425 53.22 -14.06 -96.74
C GLU A 425 54.12 -12.82 -96.95
N ALA A 426 54.96 -12.47 -95.97
CA ALA A 426 55.96 -11.41 -96.11
C ALA A 426 57.03 -11.74 -97.17
N ALA A 427 57.46 -13.00 -97.26
CA ALA A 427 58.41 -13.44 -98.29
C ALA A 427 57.80 -13.38 -99.71
N LEU A 428 56.51 -13.73 -99.85
CA LEU A 428 55.75 -13.64 -101.11
C LEU A 428 55.55 -12.19 -101.58
N THR A 429 55.44 -11.23 -100.67
CA THR A 429 55.30 -9.80 -101.02
C THR A 429 56.64 -9.14 -101.37
N ALA A 430 57.76 -9.60 -100.79
CA ALA A 430 59.09 -9.08 -101.06
C ALA A 430 59.72 -9.62 -102.37
N SER A 431 59.35 -10.83 -102.81
CA SER A 431 59.84 -11.41 -104.06
C SER A 431 58.76 -12.26 -104.74
N PRO A 432 58.20 -11.82 -105.88
CA PRO A 432 57.11 -12.53 -106.57
C PRO A 432 57.44 -13.93 -107.11
N GLY A 433 58.71 -14.38 -107.00
CA GLY A 433 59.17 -15.70 -107.41
C GLY A 433 59.31 -16.73 -106.26
N ALA A 434 58.93 -16.39 -105.03
CA ALA A 434 58.98 -17.31 -103.88
C ALA A 434 57.85 -18.38 -103.95
N SER A 435 58.14 -19.61 -103.49
CA SER A 435 57.23 -20.77 -103.56
C SER A 435 55.95 -20.57 -102.73
N THR A 436 54.78 -20.61 -103.38
CA THR A 436 53.45 -20.54 -102.73
C THR A 436 53.16 -21.74 -101.81
N GLN A 437 53.87 -22.86 -102.03
CA GLN A 437 53.72 -24.11 -101.28
C GLN A 437 53.93 -23.90 -99.77
N ALA A 438 54.94 -23.12 -99.37
CA ALA A 438 55.27 -22.92 -97.96
C ALA A 438 54.18 -22.15 -97.21
N ARG A 439 53.50 -21.20 -97.87
CA ARG A 439 52.35 -20.48 -97.31
C ARG A 439 51.16 -21.41 -97.12
N ASP A 440 50.84 -22.20 -98.13
CA ASP A 440 49.67 -23.06 -98.11
C ASP A 440 49.83 -24.20 -97.09
N ASP A 441 51.04 -24.74 -96.90
CA ASP A 441 51.37 -25.72 -95.86
C ASP A 441 51.28 -25.11 -94.44
N ALA A 442 51.79 -23.88 -94.25
CA ALA A 442 51.67 -23.17 -92.97
C ALA A 442 50.22 -22.85 -92.61
N LYS A 443 49.42 -22.44 -93.61
CA LYS A 443 47.98 -22.19 -93.45
C LYS A 443 47.23 -23.48 -93.11
N ALA A 444 47.52 -24.58 -93.81
CA ALA A 444 46.91 -25.87 -93.53
C ALA A 444 47.27 -26.40 -92.13
N ALA A 445 48.50 -26.17 -91.67
CA ALA A 445 48.91 -26.53 -90.31
C ALA A 445 48.14 -25.74 -89.25
N ARG A 446 48.00 -24.41 -89.42
CA ARG A 446 47.19 -23.56 -88.53
C ARG A 446 45.73 -24.01 -88.51
N ASP A 447 45.12 -24.21 -89.68
CA ASP A 447 43.70 -24.53 -89.79
C ASP A 447 43.38 -25.90 -89.16
N ARG A 448 44.29 -26.88 -89.23
CA ARG A 448 44.16 -28.17 -88.51
C ARG A 448 44.20 -28.02 -87.00
N ILE A 449 45.05 -27.14 -86.47
CA ILE A 449 45.13 -26.87 -85.03
C ILE A 449 43.83 -26.22 -84.56
N VAL A 450 43.33 -25.23 -85.31
CA VAL A 450 42.05 -24.56 -85.02
C VAL A 450 40.89 -25.55 -85.06
N SER A 451 40.77 -26.37 -86.11
CA SER A 451 39.65 -27.32 -86.23
C SER A 451 39.67 -28.39 -85.13
N THR A 452 40.85 -28.89 -84.78
CA THR A 452 41.00 -29.90 -83.72
C THR A 452 40.56 -29.32 -82.37
N ASN A 453 40.96 -28.09 -82.05
CA ASN A 453 40.56 -27.42 -80.81
C ASN A 453 39.06 -27.10 -80.79
N GLU A 454 38.49 -26.65 -81.91
CA GLU A 454 37.06 -26.38 -82.01
C GLU A 454 36.23 -27.66 -81.77
N THR A 455 36.67 -28.81 -82.28
CA THR A 455 36.01 -30.09 -81.99
C THR A 455 36.12 -30.50 -80.52
N LEU A 456 37.25 -30.23 -79.87
CA LEU A 456 37.46 -30.53 -78.45
C LEU A 456 36.57 -29.67 -77.55
N ILE A 457 36.45 -28.37 -77.86
CA ILE A 457 35.59 -27.44 -77.13
C ILE A 457 34.11 -27.84 -77.29
N LYS A 458 33.66 -28.14 -78.51
CA LYS A 458 32.26 -28.58 -78.73
C LYS A 458 31.95 -29.91 -78.03
N ALA A 459 32.90 -30.86 -78.01
CA ALA A 459 32.74 -32.12 -77.29
C ALA A 459 32.63 -31.91 -75.77
N THR A 460 33.48 -31.05 -75.19
CA THR A 460 33.44 -30.74 -73.75
C THR A 460 32.20 -29.94 -73.34
N GLU A 461 31.71 -29.03 -74.20
CA GLU A 461 30.46 -28.30 -73.98
C GLU A 461 29.24 -29.23 -73.99
N ALA A 462 29.18 -30.20 -74.89
CA ALA A 462 28.11 -31.20 -74.92
C ALA A 462 28.10 -32.09 -73.66
N GLU A 463 29.28 -32.46 -73.14
CA GLU A 463 29.38 -33.19 -71.86
C GLU A 463 28.96 -32.33 -70.65
N LEU A 464 29.26 -31.04 -70.66
CA LEU A 464 28.83 -30.08 -69.64
C LEU A 464 27.31 -29.91 -69.59
N GLU A 465 26.64 -29.84 -70.74
CA GLU A 465 25.18 -29.77 -70.82
C GLU A 465 24.53 -31.06 -70.32
N THR A 466 25.06 -32.23 -70.71
CA THR A 466 24.54 -33.54 -70.28
C THR A 466 24.70 -33.74 -68.77
N ALA A 467 25.89 -33.45 -68.21
CA ALA A 467 26.08 -33.45 -66.76
C ALA A 467 25.24 -32.36 -66.06
N GLY A 468 24.93 -31.28 -66.77
CA GLY A 468 23.94 -30.25 -66.46
C GLY A 468 22.58 -30.84 -66.07
N THR A 469 21.98 -31.54 -67.02
CA THR A 469 20.66 -32.17 -66.93
C THR A 469 20.60 -33.29 -65.90
N ASP A 470 21.60 -34.17 -65.86
CA ASP A 470 21.59 -35.34 -64.97
C ASP A 470 21.56 -34.94 -63.48
N ILE A 471 22.32 -33.91 -63.11
CA ILE A 471 22.32 -33.39 -61.72
C ILE A 471 20.96 -32.76 -61.38
N LYS A 472 20.33 -32.07 -62.34
CA LYS A 472 19.04 -31.40 -62.11
C LYS A 472 17.94 -32.43 -61.87
N GLU A 473 17.96 -33.53 -62.62
CA GLU A 473 17.02 -34.64 -62.46
C GLU A 473 17.24 -35.36 -61.11
N ALA A 474 18.48 -35.69 -60.77
CA ALA A 474 18.82 -36.33 -59.49
C ALA A 474 18.40 -35.47 -58.27
N VAL A 475 18.66 -34.16 -58.30
CA VAL A 475 18.25 -33.23 -57.23
C VAL A 475 16.72 -33.09 -57.13
N SER A 476 16.01 -33.13 -58.27
CA SER A 476 14.54 -33.05 -58.27
C SER A 476 13.88 -34.27 -57.62
N GLY A 477 14.43 -35.47 -57.84
CA GLY A 477 13.95 -36.70 -57.21
C GLY A 477 14.15 -36.71 -55.69
N ILE A 478 15.26 -36.16 -55.20
CA ILE A 478 15.51 -35.99 -53.75
C ILE A 478 14.50 -35.01 -53.14
N ARG A 479 14.26 -33.87 -53.80
CA ARG A 479 13.33 -32.84 -53.32
C ARG A 479 11.88 -33.37 -53.25
N GLN A 480 11.45 -34.18 -54.22
CA GLN A 480 10.11 -34.78 -54.21
C GLN A 480 9.91 -35.73 -53.03
N LYS A 481 10.92 -36.55 -52.70
CA LYS A 481 10.87 -37.44 -51.53
C LYS A 481 10.85 -36.69 -50.21
N GLN A 482 11.61 -35.59 -50.10
CA GLN A 482 11.63 -34.73 -48.91
C GLN A 482 10.27 -34.03 -48.68
N ALA A 483 9.64 -33.53 -49.75
CA ALA A 483 8.34 -32.86 -49.67
C ALA A 483 7.23 -33.80 -49.16
N GLY A 484 7.29 -35.09 -49.48
CA GLY A 484 6.35 -36.08 -48.95
C GLY A 484 6.47 -36.29 -47.44
N ILE A 485 7.70 -36.26 -46.89
CA ILE A 485 7.95 -36.35 -45.45
C ILE A 485 7.43 -35.09 -44.74
N ASP A 486 7.70 -33.91 -45.31
CA ASP A 486 7.24 -32.64 -44.76
C ASP A 486 5.70 -32.54 -44.74
N GLN A 487 5.03 -33.09 -45.76
CA GLN A 487 3.57 -33.12 -45.85
C GLN A 487 2.95 -33.98 -44.73
N VAL A 488 3.49 -35.18 -44.47
CA VAL A 488 3.00 -36.06 -43.40
C VAL A 488 3.27 -35.46 -42.01
N ALA A 489 4.43 -34.81 -41.82
CA ALA A 489 4.74 -34.10 -40.58
C ALA A 489 3.76 -32.94 -40.31
N GLN A 490 3.34 -32.23 -41.36
CA GLN A 490 2.34 -31.16 -41.24
C GLN A 490 0.95 -31.72 -40.92
N GLN A 491 0.54 -32.81 -41.57
CA GLN A 491 -0.72 -33.51 -41.28
C GLN A 491 -0.79 -33.98 -39.82
N LEU A 492 0.32 -34.48 -39.26
CA LEU A 492 0.39 -34.87 -37.86
C LEU A 492 0.16 -33.67 -36.91
N LYS A 493 0.80 -32.53 -37.17
CA LYS A 493 0.63 -31.30 -36.37
C LYS A 493 -0.80 -30.77 -36.41
N ASP A 494 -1.41 -30.77 -37.59
CA ASP A 494 -2.78 -30.28 -37.76
C ASP A 494 -3.79 -31.21 -37.07
N ALA A 495 -3.55 -32.52 -37.10
CA ALA A 495 -4.37 -33.51 -36.39
C ALA A 495 -4.22 -33.41 -34.85
N GLU A 496 -3.01 -33.15 -34.33
CA GLU A 496 -2.79 -32.91 -32.89
C GLU A 496 -3.52 -31.65 -32.43
N LYS A 497 -3.43 -30.56 -33.21
CA LYS A 497 -4.13 -29.31 -32.92
C LYS A 497 -5.66 -29.49 -32.92
N ALA A 498 -6.20 -30.22 -33.90
CA ALA A 498 -7.63 -30.49 -33.98
C ALA A 498 -8.15 -31.31 -32.76
N LEU A 499 -7.32 -32.21 -32.23
CA LEU A 499 -7.63 -32.96 -31.02
C LEU A 499 -7.63 -32.06 -29.77
N ASP A 500 -6.66 -31.16 -29.65
CA ASP A 500 -6.59 -30.19 -28.55
C ASP A 500 -7.80 -29.24 -28.54
N ASP A 501 -8.20 -28.74 -29.72
CA ASP A 501 -9.37 -27.88 -29.88
C ASP A 501 -10.67 -28.63 -29.53
N ALA A 502 -10.79 -29.90 -29.95
CA ALA A 502 -11.93 -30.76 -29.61
C ALA A 502 -11.97 -31.10 -28.11
N GLN A 503 -10.83 -31.29 -27.45
CA GLN A 503 -10.72 -31.52 -26.01
C GLN A 503 -11.17 -30.29 -25.21
N LEU A 504 -10.79 -29.08 -25.65
CA LEU A 504 -11.23 -27.82 -25.03
C LEU A 504 -12.75 -27.62 -25.08
N ALA A 505 -13.41 -28.15 -26.12
CA ALA A 505 -14.87 -28.08 -26.28
C ALA A 505 -15.64 -29.07 -25.39
N VAL A 506 -14.99 -30.14 -24.94
CA VAL A 506 -15.56 -31.21 -24.11
C VAL A 506 -15.34 -30.93 -22.61
N ASP A 507 -14.23 -30.31 -22.20
CA ASP A 507 -13.92 -30.02 -20.79
C ASP A 507 -13.67 -28.51 -20.52
N PRO A 508 -14.63 -27.79 -19.92
CA PRO A 508 -14.47 -26.37 -19.59
C PRO A 508 -13.37 -26.10 -18.55
N ALA A 509 -12.91 -27.10 -17.79
CA ALA A 509 -11.79 -26.95 -16.86
C ALA A 509 -10.45 -26.77 -17.59
N ALA A 510 -10.26 -27.38 -18.77
CA ALA A 510 -9.05 -27.26 -19.57
C ALA A 510 -8.86 -25.85 -20.15
N SER A 511 -9.95 -25.18 -20.53
CA SER A 511 -9.93 -23.80 -21.02
C SER A 511 -9.37 -22.79 -19.99
N LYS A 512 -9.71 -22.98 -18.71
CA LYS A 512 -9.25 -22.12 -17.60
C LYS A 512 -7.74 -22.25 -17.34
N VAL A 513 -7.18 -23.44 -17.58
CA VAL A 513 -5.74 -23.71 -17.37
C VAL A 513 -4.89 -22.99 -18.42
N ALA A 514 -5.35 -22.95 -19.67
CA ALA A 514 -4.68 -22.25 -20.76
C ALA A 514 -4.63 -20.74 -20.55
N ASP A 515 -5.71 -20.13 -20.01
CA ASP A 515 -5.76 -18.70 -19.70
C ASP A 515 -4.79 -18.29 -18.57
N ILE A 516 -4.63 -19.15 -17.56
CA ILE A 516 -3.68 -18.93 -16.45
C ILE A 516 -2.24 -18.97 -16.97
N GLN A 517 -1.90 -19.94 -17.81
CA GLN A 517 -0.55 -20.06 -18.39
C GLN A 517 -0.21 -18.92 -19.36
N ARG A 518 -1.19 -18.41 -20.11
CA ARG A 518 -1.03 -17.27 -21.03
C ARG A 518 -0.72 -15.97 -20.29
N ASN A 519 -1.34 -15.75 -19.13
CA ASN A 519 -1.18 -14.53 -18.34
C ASN A 519 0.00 -14.56 -17.35
N TYR A 520 0.53 -15.74 -17.02
CA TYR A 520 1.59 -15.91 -16.02
C TYR A 520 2.66 -16.93 -16.46
N PRO A 521 3.63 -16.55 -17.31
CA PRO A 521 4.71 -17.45 -17.71
C PRO A 521 5.63 -17.81 -16.52
N THR A 522 5.97 -19.09 -16.44
CA THR A 522 6.49 -19.85 -15.29
C THR A 522 7.84 -19.38 -14.70
N SER A 523 8.49 -18.37 -15.26
CA SER A 523 9.87 -18.01 -14.92
C SER A 523 10.04 -16.83 -13.96
N GLN A 524 8.97 -16.09 -13.59
CA GLN A 524 9.19 -14.81 -12.88
C GLN A 524 8.92 -14.72 -11.37
N PHE A 525 7.96 -15.37 -10.71
CA PHE A 525 7.85 -15.22 -9.23
C PHE A 525 7.18 -16.41 -8.52
N ALA A 526 8.00 -17.34 -8.01
CA ALA A 526 7.55 -18.54 -7.29
C ALA A 526 6.87 -18.29 -5.92
N ASP A 527 6.78 -17.05 -5.44
CA ASP A 527 6.26 -16.72 -4.10
C ASP A 527 5.17 -15.62 -4.08
N ARG A 528 4.67 -15.15 -5.23
CA ARG A 528 3.56 -14.16 -5.22
C ARG A 528 2.24 -14.88 -4.94
N ALA A 529 1.49 -14.37 -3.96
CA ALA A 529 0.08 -14.72 -3.82
C ALA A 529 -0.67 -14.35 -5.11
N THR A 530 -1.57 -15.21 -5.57
CA THR A 530 -2.26 -15.05 -6.87
C THR A 530 -3.74 -14.71 -6.72
N GLY A 531 -4.30 -14.85 -5.53
CA GLY A 531 -5.72 -14.56 -5.26
C GLY A 531 -6.12 -13.09 -5.41
N PRO A 532 -7.43 -12.82 -5.61
CA PRO A 532 -7.95 -11.45 -5.66
C PRO A 532 -7.81 -10.74 -4.31
N TYR A 533 -7.67 -9.41 -4.37
CA TYR A 533 -7.66 -8.56 -3.18
C TYR A 533 -9.03 -8.52 -2.48
N SER A 534 -8.99 -8.58 -1.16
CA SER A 534 -10.17 -8.52 -0.30
C SER A 534 -10.49 -7.08 0.06
N LEU A 535 -11.70 -6.63 -0.25
CA LEU A 535 -12.19 -5.30 0.15
C LEU A 535 -12.15 -5.17 1.69
N GLY A 536 -12.68 -6.15 2.42
CA GLY A 536 -12.75 -6.11 3.89
C GLY A 536 -11.38 -6.04 4.56
N ARG A 537 -10.41 -6.85 4.11
CA ARG A 537 -9.04 -6.79 4.68
C ARG A 537 -8.32 -5.49 4.35
N THR A 538 -8.57 -4.92 3.16
CA THR A 538 -8.01 -3.62 2.78
C THR A 538 -8.62 -2.50 3.64
N GLN A 539 -9.93 -2.54 3.91
CA GLN A 539 -10.60 -1.62 4.83
C GLN A 539 -10.07 -1.74 6.26
N MET A 540 -9.86 -2.97 6.77
CA MET A 540 -9.23 -3.18 8.08
C MET A 540 -7.85 -2.51 8.15
N ALA A 541 -7.01 -2.70 7.13
CA ALA A 541 -5.69 -2.09 7.08
C ALA A 541 -5.77 -0.55 7.04
N PHE A 542 -6.67 0.01 6.23
CA PHE A 542 -6.90 1.45 6.15
C PHE A 542 -7.26 2.05 7.51
N TRP A 543 -8.24 1.47 8.21
CA TRP A 543 -8.65 1.93 9.54
C TRP A 543 -7.57 1.74 10.60
N LEU A 544 -6.82 0.64 10.54
CA LEU A 544 -5.69 0.41 11.45
C LEU A 544 -4.67 1.56 11.39
N PHE A 545 -4.22 1.94 10.18
CA PHE A 545 -3.25 3.03 10.02
C PHE A 545 -3.81 4.38 10.46
N LEU A 546 -5.07 4.70 10.11
CA LEU A 546 -5.71 5.95 10.54
C LEU A 546 -5.87 6.04 12.05
N VAL A 547 -6.32 4.97 12.70
CA VAL A 547 -6.53 4.95 14.16
C VAL A 547 -5.20 5.06 14.90
N ILE A 548 -4.15 4.34 14.47
CA ILE A 548 -2.81 4.46 15.07
C ILE A 548 -2.27 5.88 14.90
N ALA A 549 -2.36 6.45 13.69
CA ALA A 549 -1.89 7.82 13.43
C ALA A 549 -2.64 8.85 14.28
N GLY A 550 -3.97 8.74 14.36
CA GLY A 550 -4.80 9.64 15.17
C GLY A 550 -4.54 9.49 16.67
N TYR A 551 -4.36 8.27 17.16
CA TYR A 551 -4.02 8.00 18.55
C TYR A 551 -2.68 8.63 18.93
N ILE A 552 -1.63 8.41 18.14
CA ILE A 552 -0.30 8.99 18.38
C ILE A 552 -0.36 10.52 18.34
N PHE A 553 -1.05 11.10 17.35
CA PHE A 553 -1.19 12.55 17.22
C PHE A 553 -1.85 13.20 18.45
N ILE A 554 -2.96 12.64 18.95
CA ILE A 554 -3.67 13.18 20.11
C ILE A 554 -2.84 12.96 21.39
N ALA A 555 -2.27 11.77 21.57
CA ALA A 555 -1.43 11.46 22.73
C ALA A 555 -0.23 12.41 22.83
N MET A 556 0.41 12.74 21.71
CA MET A 556 1.50 13.72 21.69
C MET A 556 1.06 15.16 21.94
N SER A 557 -0.18 15.53 21.62
CA SER A 557 -0.65 16.92 21.69
C SER A 557 -1.18 17.31 23.08
N PHE A 558 -1.81 16.38 23.80
CA PHE A 558 -2.48 16.66 25.09
C PHE A 558 -2.03 15.74 26.24
N ASP A 559 -1.10 14.83 25.99
CA ASP A 559 -0.75 13.75 26.93
C ASP A 559 -1.98 12.92 27.35
N LEU A 560 -2.96 12.83 26.44
CA LEU A 560 -4.15 12.01 26.60
C LEU A 560 -3.88 10.64 25.98
N TYR A 561 -3.73 9.61 26.81
CA TYR A 561 -3.48 8.24 26.33
C TYR A 561 -4.39 7.20 26.98
N TYR A 562 -5.05 7.53 28.11
CA TYR A 562 -6.10 6.71 28.72
C TYR A 562 -7.49 7.08 28.19
N GLY A 563 -8.35 6.09 28.00
CA GLY A 563 -9.75 6.31 27.62
C GLY A 563 -9.99 6.86 26.20
N LEU A 564 -8.94 7.03 25.39
CA LEU A 564 -9.02 7.60 24.04
C LEU A 564 -9.81 6.72 23.05
N LEU A 565 -9.56 5.42 23.11
CA LEU A 565 -10.16 4.45 22.20
C LEU A 565 -11.60 4.20 22.63
N SER A 566 -12.52 4.83 21.92
CA SER A 566 -13.95 4.62 22.14
C SER A 566 -14.41 3.26 21.61
N ASN A 567 -15.53 2.77 22.13
CA ASN A 567 -16.13 1.50 21.71
C ASN A 567 -16.41 1.50 20.19
N GLU A 568 -16.81 2.63 19.62
CA GLU A 568 -17.16 2.79 18.20
C GLU A 568 -15.95 2.62 17.28
N ILE A 569 -14.76 3.02 17.72
CA ILE A 569 -13.51 2.83 16.97
C ILE A 569 -13.07 1.37 17.04
N LEU A 570 -13.32 0.73 18.19
CA LEU A 570 -13.15 -0.71 18.33
C LEU A 570 -14.12 -1.48 17.43
N TRP A 571 -15.36 -1.00 17.29
CA TRP A 571 -16.33 -1.50 16.30
C TRP A 571 -15.86 -1.22 14.87
N LEU A 572 -15.25 -0.08 14.54
CA LEU A 572 -14.68 0.16 13.21
C LEU A 572 -13.56 -0.84 12.88
N LEU A 573 -12.70 -1.15 13.85
CA LEU A 573 -11.66 -2.16 13.70
C LEU A 573 -12.24 -3.59 13.61
N GLY A 574 -13.28 -3.88 14.39
CA GLY A 574 -13.92 -5.20 14.52
C GLY A 574 -14.95 -5.55 13.44
N ILE A 575 -15.78 -4.61 12.98
CA ILE A 575 -16.77 -4.80 11.89
C ILE A 575 -16.05 -4.97 10.55
N SER A 576 -14.99 -4.21 10.33
CA SER A 576 -14.08 -4.44 9.19
C SER A 576 -13.56 -5.90 9.22
N GLY A 577 -13.22 -6.40 10.42
CA GLY A 577 -12.94 -7.79 10.80
C GLY A 577 -14.01 -8.82 10.39
N ALA A 578 -15.22 -8.64 10.93
CA ALA A 578 -16.37 -9.54 10.75
C ALA A 578 -16.83 -9.63 9.29
N THR A 579 -16.75 -8.51 8.55
CA THR A 579 -17.12 -8.43 7.13
C THR A 579 -16.05 -9.11 6.25
N GLY A 580 -14.77 -9.03 6.65
CA GLY A 580 -13.68 -9.78 6.05
C GLY A 580 -13.83 -11.30 6.17
N LEU A 581 -14.23 -11.80 7.35
CA LEU A 581 -14.47 -13.24 7.58
C LEU A 581 -15.73 -13.75 6.86
N GLY A 582 -16.81 -12.96 6.80
CA GLY A 582 -18.02 -13.30 6.05
C GLY A 582 -17.76 -13.49 4.56
N SER A 583 -16.87 -12.67 3.98
CA SER A 583 -16.46 -12.83 2.57
C SER A 583 -15.69 -14.13 2.31
N VAL A 584 -14.87 -14.58 3.27
CA VAL A 584 -14.10 -15.83 3.17
C VAL A 584 -15.01 -17.06 3.26
N LEU A 585 -16.03 -17.03 4.13
CA LEU A 585 -17.00 -18.12 4.28
C LEU A 585 -17.87 -18.34 3.03
N ILE A 586 -18.21 -17.26 2.31
CA ILE A 586 -19.04 -17.31 1.08
C ILE A 586 -18.20 -17.62 -0.15
N ASN A 587 -16.95 -17.16 -0.16
CA ASN A 587 -16.05 -17.38 -1.28
C ASN A 587 -15.26 -18.70 -1.18
N ALA A 588 -15.35 -19.44 -0.07
CA ALA A 588 -14.72 -20.75 0.11
C ALA A 588 -15.10 -21.77 -0.99
N GLY A 589 -16.27 -21.60 -1.65
CA GLY A 589 -16.66 -22.41 -2.81
C GLY A 589 -16.48 -21.75 -4.18
N THR A 590 -16.29 -20.42 -4.27
CA THR A 590 -16.24 -19.69 -5.57
C THR A 590 -14.89 -19.06 -5.89
N THR A 591 -14.02 -18.79 -4.90
CA THR A 591 -12.69 -18.20 -5.11
C THR A 591 -11.55 -19.19 -5.22
N GLU A 592 -11.81 -20.49 -4.99
CA GLU A 592 -10.82 -21.52 -5.29
C GLU A 592 -10.47 -21.48 -6.78
N GLY A 593 -9.25 -21.02 -7.10
CA GLY A 593 -8.73 -20.92 -8.47
C GLY A 593 -8.89 -19.57 -9.17
N ARG A 594 -9.43 -18.52 -8.54
CA ARG A 594 -9.48 -17.16 -9.14
C ARG A 594 -8.11 -16.46 -9.03
N THR A 595 -7.63 -15.92 -10.16
CA THR A 595 -6.43 -15.09 -10.24
C THR A 595 -6.78 -13.60 -10.18
N SER A 596 -5.92 -12.81 -9.52
CA SER A 596 -6.06 -11.34 -9.44
C SER A 596 -6.02 -10.70 -10.84
N ARG A 597 -6.93 -9.75 -11.09
CA ARG A 597 -6.94 -8.90 -12.30
C ARG A 597 -6.39 -7.50 -12.05
N GLY A 598 -5.71 -7.33 -10.91
CA GLY A 598 -5.19 -6.05 -10.42
C GLY A 598 -6.03 -5.47 -9.29
N PHE A 599 -5.39 -4.68 -8.42
CA PHE A 599 -5.99 -4.18 -7.17
C PHE A 599 -7.34 -3.48 -7.37
N VAL A 600 -7.41 -2.54 -8.31
CA VAL A 600 -8.64 -1.76 -8.57
C VAL A 600 -9.78 -2.65 -9.05
N SER A 601 -9.50 -3.58 -9.97
CA SER A 601 -10.49 -4.54 -10.46
C SER A 601 -10.97 -5.46 -9.35
N ASP A 602 -10.06 -5.98 -8.52
CA ASP A 602 -10.41 -6.95 -7.47
C ASP A 602 -11.21 -6.31 -6.32
N VAL A 603 -10.94 -5.03 -6.02
CA VAL A 603 -11.63 -4.30 -4.95
C VAL A 603 -13.02 -3.82 -5.40
N LEU A 604 -13.17 -3.39 -6.66
CA LEU A 604 -14.44 -2.87 -7.21
C LEU A 604 -15.36 -3.94 -7.79
N SER A 605 -14.83 -5.08 -8.22
CA SER A 605 -15.57 -6.09 -9.00
C SER A 605 -15.43 -7.51 -8.44
N VAL A 606 -16.41 -8.35 -8.75
CA VAL A 606 -16.32 -9.81 -8.61
C VAL A 606 -16.49 -10.40 -10.00
N ASP A 607 -15.60 -11.28 -10.42
CA ASP A 607 -15.57 -11.87 -11.78
C ASP A 607 -15.49 -10.86 -12.95
N GLY A 608 -15.06 -9.61 -12.67
CA GLY A 608 -14.95 -8.55 -13.68
C GLY A 608 -16.20 -7.69 -13.83
N ALA A 609 -17.27 -7.97 -13.08
CA ALA A 609 -18.46 -7.13 -13.01
C ALA A 609 -18.40 -6.19 -11.77
N PRO A 610 -18.39 -4.87 -11.95
CA PRO A 610 -18.46 -3.92 -10.84
C PRO A 610 -19.72 -4.13 -10.01
N GLN A 611 -19.60 -4.18 -8.68
CA GLN A 611 -20.75 -4.30 -7.78
C GLN A 611 -21.02 -2.96 -7.09
N LEU A 612 -22.23 -2.44 -7.25
CA LEU A 612 -22.64 -1.15 -6.67
C LEU A 612 -22.38 -1.08 -5.15
N GLN A 613 -22.65 -2.17 -4.44
CA GLN A 613 -22.42 -2.31 -3.01
C GLN A 613 -20.95 -2.12 -2.59
N ARG A 614 -19.99 -2.62 -3.40
CA ARG A 614 -18.55 -2.45 -3.13
C ARG A 614 -18.11 -1.02 -3.35
N ILE A 615 -18.60 -0.41 -4.43
CA ILE A 615 -18.36 1.02 -4.73
C ILE A 615 -18.90 1.89 -3.59
N GLN A 616 -20.12 1.61 -3.12
CA GLN A 616 -20.73 2.30 -1.98
C GLN A 616 -19.88 2.14 -0.71
N ALA A 617 -19.43 0.92 -0.40
CA ALA A 617 -18.59 0.67 0.78
C ALA A 617 -17.26 1.44 0.72
N ILE A 618 -16.62 1.52 -0.45
CA ILE A 618 -15.38 2.29 -0.65
C ILE A 618 -15.64 3.78 -0.50
N ALA A 619 -16.69 4.30 -1.15
CA ALA A 619 -17.06 5.71 -1.07
C ALA A 619 -17.28 6.15 0.39
N TRP A 620 -18.04 5.38 1.16
CA TRP A 620 -18.26 5.66 2.58
C TRP A 620 -16.99 5.50 3.42
N THR A 621 -16.12 4.53 3.11
CA THR A 621 -14.83 4.40 3.79
C THR A 621 -13.97 5.66 3.61
N LEU A 622 -13.92 6.21 2.39
CA LEU A 622 -13.16 7.42 2.09
C LEU A 622 -13.80 8.67 2.72
N ILE A 623 -15.12 8.81 2.68
CA ILE A 623 -15.84 9.93 3.32
C ILE A 623 -15.60 9.93 4.83
N LEU A 624 -15.79 8.77 5.48
CA LEU A 624 -15.58 8.65 6.93
C LEU A 624 -14.11 8.80 7.29
N GLY A 625 -13.18 8.31 6.46
CA GLY A 625 -11.76 8.51 6.64
C GLY A 625 -11.35 9.98 6.55
N ALA A 626 -11.92 10.74 5.61
CA ALA A 626 -11.69 12.18 5.50
C ALA A 626 -12.27 12.94 6.72
N LEU A 627 -13.49 12.59 7.14
CA LEU A 627 -14.11 13.16 8.34
C LEU A 627 -13.31 12.81 9.60
N PHE A 628 -12.71 11.62 9.66
CA PHE A 628 -11.83 11.20 10.74
C PHE A 628 -10.61 12.12 10.82
N VAL A 629 -9.87 12.28 9.72
CA VAL A 629 -8.68 13.13 9.67
C VAL A 629 -9.04 14.57 10.02
N TRP A 630 -10.14 15.08 9.46
CA TRP A 630 -10.64 16.44 9.76
C TRP A 630 -10.93 16.62 11.26
N THR A 631 -11.67 15.69 11.86
CA THR A 631 -12.07 15.76 13.27
C THR A 631 -10.87 15.62 14.19
N VAL A 632 -9.94 14.70 13.91
CA VAL A 632 -8.73 14.53 14.70
C VAL A 632 -7.85 15.78 14.63
N ALA A 633 -7.67 16.37 13.45
CA ALA A 633 -6.86 17.56 13.25
C ALA A 633 -7.48 18.84 13.83
N ARG A 634 -8.82 18.93 13.92
CA ARG A 634 -9.55 20.13 14.40
C ARG A 634 -9.95 20.06 15.86
N ASN A 635 -10.43 18.90 16.31
CA ASN A 635 -11.09 18.72 17.60
C ASN A 635 -10.25 17.91 18.60
N PHE A 636 -9.10 17.37 18.19
CA PHE A 636 -8.20 16.59 19.06
C PHE A 636 -8.89 15.44 19.80
N ARG A 637 -9.92 14.89 19.17
CA ARG A 637 -10.67 13.73 19.65
C ARG A 637 -10.87 12.78 18.49
N LEU A 638 -10.87 11.50 18.80
CA LEU A 638 -11.26 10.53 17.81
C LEU A 638 -12.78 10.69 17.54
N PRO A 639 -13.21 10.64 16.27
CA PRO A 639 -14.61 10.83 15.92
C PRO A 639 -15.47 9.70 16.50
N VAL A 640 -16.60 10.10 17.08
CA VAL A 640 -17.67 9.16 17.46
C VAL A 640 -18.61 9.10 16.27
N PHE A 641 -18.65 7.94 15.61
CA PHE A 641 -19.59 7.71 14.52
C PHE A 641 -20.89 7.13 15.06
N ASP A 642 -22.00 7.52 14.45
CA ASP A 642 -23.31 7.03 14.81
C ASP A 642 -23.39 5.50 14.63
N PRO A 643 -23.79 4.73 15.66
CA PRO A 643 -23.88 3.28 15.56
C PRO A 643 -24.86 2.82 14.48
N THR A 644 -25.93 3.56 14.19
CA THR A 644 -26.86 3.23 13.10
C THR A 644 -26.21 3.47 11.74
N LEU A 645 -25.36 4.49 11.59
CA LEU A 645 -24.58 4.73 10.37
C LEU A 645 -23.50 3.65 10.16
N LEU A 646 -22.78 3.27 11.22
CA LEU A 646 -21.80 2.18 11.20
C LEU A 646 -22.48 0.84 10.93
N LEU A 647 -23.61 0.60 11.58
CA LEU A 647 -24.44 -0.57 11.37
C LEU A 647 -24.99 -0.57 9.95
N LEU A 648 -25.50 0.54 9.41
CA LEU A 648 -25.97 0.63 8.03
C LEU A 648 -24.87 0.22 7.04
N MET A 649 -23.62 0.63 7.26
CA MET A 649 -22.49 0.19 6.43
C MET A 649 -22.19 -1.32 6.56
N GLY A 650 -22.26 -1.88 7.77
CA GLY A 650 -22.09 -3.31 8.03
C GLY A 650 -23.28 -4.18 7.57
N LEU A 651 -24.50 -3.70 7.74
CA LEU A 651 -25.77 -4.35 7.39
C LEU A 651 -26.02 -4.25 5.90
N VAL A 652 -25.68 -3.16 5.19
CA VAL A 652 -25.75 -3.16 3.72
C VAL A 652 -24.76 -4.18 3.15
N SER A 653 -23.64 -4.44 3.83
CA SER A 653 -22.71 -5.53 3.50
C SER A 653 -23.27 -6.93 3.85
N GLY A 654 -23.95 -7.06 4.99
CA GLY A 654 -24.51 -8.31 5.54
C GLY A 654 -25.90 -8.74 5.02
N LEU A 655 -26.79 -7.81 4.68
CA LEU A 655 -28.13 -8.05 4.11
C LEU A 655 -28.04 -8.68 2.73
N TYR A 656 -27.05 -8.26 1.94
CA TYR A 656 -26.75 -8.92 0.67
C TYR A 656 -26.39 -10.40 0.88
N LEU A 657 -25.70 -10.73 1.99
CA LEU A 657 -25.38 -12.11 2.37
C LEU A 657 -26.63 -12.88 2.81
N GLY A 658 -27.53 -12.23 3.54
CA GLY A 658 -28.80 -12.82 3.97
C GLY A 658 -29.75 -13.11 2.80
N PHE A 659 -29.87 -12.17 1.85
CA PHE A 659 -30.70 -12.35 0.67
C PHE A 659 -30.15 -13.40 -0.30
N LYS A 660 -28.83 -13.45 -0.52
CA LYS A 660 -28.22 -14.45 -1.41
C LYS A 660 -28.22 -15.86 -0.82
N ALA A 661 -27.97 -16.01 0.49
CA ALA A 661 -28.09 -17.30 1.16
C ALA A 661 -29.53 -17.83 1.15
N GLN A 662 -30.54 -16.95 1.21
CA GLN A 662 -31.94 -17.34 1.00
C GLN A 662 -32.25 -17.74 -0.45
N GLU A 663 -31.60 -17.14 -1.43
CA GLU A 663 -31.76 -17.47 -2.85
C GLU A 663 -31.18 -18.84 -3.19
N GLU A 664 -29.98 -19.16 -2.67
CA GLU A 664 -29.36 -20.48 -2.84
C GLU A 664 -30.15 -21.56 -2.09
N ALA A 665 -30.61 -21.29 -0.86
CA ALA A 665 -31.48 -22.20 -0.12
C ALA A 665 -32.84 -22.44 -0.82
N LYS A 666 -33.41 -21.43 -1.48
CA LYS A 666 -34.62 -21.59 -2.31
C LYS A 666 -34.34 -22.32 -3.62
N GLY A 667 -33.18 -22.13 -4.24
CA GLY A 667 -32.76 -22.86 -5.44
C GLY A 667 -32.48 -24.35 -5.17
N GLU A 668 -31.94 -24.67 -4.01
CA GLU A 668 -31.69 -26.05 -3.56
C GLU A 668 -32.99 -26.77 -3.16
N ALA A 669 -33.94 -26.05 -2.53
CA ALA A 669 -35.29 -26.54 -2.31
C ALA A 669 -36.04 -26.78 -3.64
N ALA A 670 -35.90 -25.89 -4.63
CA ALA A 670 -36.52 -26.04 -5.95
C ALA A 670 -35.92 -27.22 -6.76
N LYS A 671 -34.62 -27.52 -6.62
CA LYS A 671 -33.99 -28.71 -7.21
C LYS A 671 -34.43 -30.00 -6.52
N GLY A 672 -34.64 -29.97 -5.20
CA GLY A 672 -35.18 -31.10 -4.45
C GLY A 672 -36.61 -31.48 -4.85
N ASP A 673 -37.45 -30.49 -5.16
CA ASP A 673 -38.83 -30.72 -5.63
C ASP A 673 -38.90 -31.13 -7.11
N ALA A 674 -38.00 -30.64 -7.97
CA ALA A 674 -37.89 -31.10 -9.36
C ALA A 674 -37.43 -32.58 -9.46
N ALA A 675 -36.52 -33.01 -8.59
CA ALA A 675 -36.06 -34.41 -8.53
C ALA A 675 -37.16 -35.38 -8.01
N LYS A 676 -38.10 -34.90 -7.19
CA LYS A 676 -39.25 -35.70 -6.73
C LYS A 676 -40.36 -35.84 -7.77
N ASN A 677 -40.57 -34.83 -8.63
CA ASN A 677 -41.62 -34.86 -9.65
C ASN A 677 -41.21 -35.56 -10.96
N GLY A 678 -39.91 -35.76 -11.21
CA GLY A 678 -39.40 -36.51 -12.37
C GLY A 678 -39.52 -38.04 -12.28
N SER A 679 -39.89 -38.59 -11.10
CA SER A 679 -39.94 -40.05 -10.86
C SER A 679 -41.34 -40.66 -11.02
N LYS A 680 -42.30 -39.96 -11.66
CA LYS A 680 -43.71 -40.41 -11.77
C LYS A 680 -44.31 -40.48 -13.18
N SER A 681 -43.49 -40.49 -14.24
CA SER A 681 -43.99 -40.81 -15.60
C SER A 681 -43.19 -41.95 -16.23
N GLY A 682 -43.64 -43.17 -16.01
CA GLY A 682 -43.03 -44.36 -16.61
C GLY A 682 -43.75 -45.64 -16.20
N GLY A 683 -45.02 -45.77 -16.59
CA GLY A 683 -45.79 -46.98 -16.34
C GLY A 683 -47.15 -46.95 -17.03
N THR A 684 -47.18 -47.42 -18.28
CA THR A 684 -48.35 -47.97 -18.99
C THR A 684 -47.83 -49.01 -20.01
N PRO A 685 -48.64 -49.98 -20.45
CA PRO A 685 -50.10 -50.12 -20.28
C PRO A 685 -50.53 -50.96 -19.08
#